data_AF-A0A8T7LHK6-F1
#
_entry.id   AF-A0A8T7LHK6-F1
#
_cell.length_a   1.000
_cell.length_b   1.000
_cell.length_c   1.000
_cell.angle_alpha   90.00
_cell.angle_beta   90.00
_cell.angle_gamma   90.00
#
_symmetry.space_group_name_H-M   'P 1'
#
loop_
_entity.id
_entity.type
_entity.pdbx_description
1 polymer ?
#
loop_
_entity_poly.entity_id
_entity_poly.type
_entity_poly.pdbx_seq_one_letter_code
_entity_poly.pdbx_strand_id
1 'polypeptide(L)'
;MADLLSRWLHWHPCRSLRFIAALAVLTLTSCTLPLATSAPPAPTQPPVTIPATPTVAPSAVSAVTPTAVAAPVAETFSRDDVARIAAATPAARDQRALVAAFNGGDVPAVARTTPLEAQVGTVETFWVADVSSNTNYTLTARLRYAGPIVLMYVDTALDISQDALEQSARVFEERIYPRNRLLFGFENIPGIDGDSRLTVLNTRIRGAGGYFSSADGVTRAVNRFSNEREMFVIDAVAFPPGSDAYHATLAHEFQHMIHWHRQIRSPTWFNEGLATLAEDLNGFGDNGAALAYLRDPDVQLTTWASGRAALRHYGASQLFMRYFYEQYGDTGMPADWIAADAGNDPQWLARVAARQRPGIAGFEGLFADWAVANALNDPSVGDGRYAYRGLPRRTEMTSLDRGTTSAEVRQYGADYLGPLDGPLTLRFDGADTVPLVGVLPARGRFAWWSNRGDESVATLTRSVDLRGVARATLTFRVWHELERHYDYAFVAVSTDGGGAWRTLPGLTTSDDDPQGHNLGNGLTGVSGVPEADIADARGRWITERMDLTPFAGQQVLLRFWMVSDAALNGPGLLLDDIRIPETGFADDAEAGDAGWQSQGFVRTTGIVPQRWILRLIRFTDGDTDVTAPDIDAQGRAEVRLAEGERAMLLVSAVTPFTTEPAQYRIELAQAEVLPP
;
A
#
# COMPACT_ATOMS: atom_id res chain seq x y z
N MET A 1 -30.27 19.92 -33.64
CA MET A 1 -29.74 18.59 -34.01
C MET A 1 -29.49 17.87 -32.70
N ALA A 2 -30.47 17.36 -31.96
CA ALA A 2 -31.60 16.49 -32.34
C ALA A 2 -31.11 15.23 -33.08
N ASP A 3 -31.32 14.08 -32.44
CA ASP A 3 -30.92 12.70 -32.76
C ASP A 3 -29.46 12.28 -32.50
N LEU A 4 -29.24 11.65 -31.34
CA LEU A 4 -28.57 10.34 -31.14
C LEU A 4 -28.32 10.06 -29.64
N LEU A 5 -29.38 10.07 -28.84
CA LEU A 5 -29.36 9.62 -27.43
C LEU A 5 -30.74 9.05 -27.09
N SER A 6 -31.03 7.83 -27.54
CA SER A 6 -31.99 6.94 -26.88
C SER A 6 -31.99 5.58 -27.55
N ARG A 7 -31.65 4.55 -26.75
CA ARG A 7 -32.12 3.15 -26.78
C ARG A 7 -31.05 2.35 -26.06
N TRP A 8 -31.36 1.89 -24.85
CA TRP A 8 -31.02 0.58 -24.29
C TRP A 8 -31.54 0.58 -22.85
N LEU A 9 -32.86 0.41 -22.74
CA LEU A 9 -33.58 0.05 -21.52
C LEU A 9 -34.56 -1.03 -21.98
N HIS A 10 -34.36 -2.28 -21.55
CA HIS A 10 -35.35 -3.17 -20.92
C HIS A 10 -34.80 -4.61 -20.83
N TRP A 11 -34.51 -5.01 -19.59
CA TRP A 11 -34.81 -6.30 -18.95
C TRP A 11 -34.29 -7.63 -19.52
N HIS A 12 -33.44 -8.30 -18.72
CA HIS A 12 -33.57 -9.72 -18.42
C HIS A 12 -33.35 -9.97 -16.91
N PRO A 13 -34.02 -10.98 -16.31
CA PRO A 13 -34.17 -11.10 -14.87
C PRO A 13 -32.98 -11.79 -14.19
N CYS A 14 -32.75 -11.39 -12.94
CA CYS A 14 -31.93 -12.06 -11.93
C CYS A 14 -32.05 -13.59 -11.98
N ARG A 15 -30.92 -14.26 -12.20
CA ARG A 15 -30.64 -15.55 -11.58
C ARG A 15 -29.47 -15.36 -10.63
N SER A 16 -29.80 -15.26 -9.36
CA SER A 16 -28.87 -15.32 -8.24
C SER A 16 -28.23 -16.71 -8.17
N LEU A 17 -27.02 -16.86 -8.69
CA LEU A 17 -26.09 -17.88 -8.20
C LEU A 17 -25.14 -17.22 -7.21
N ARG A 18 -25.27 -17.62 -5.94
CA ARG A 18 -24.34 -17.27 -4.88
C ARG A 18 -23.04 -18.03 -5.12
N PHE A 19 -22.04 -17.37 -5.68
CA PHE A 19 -20.65 -17.74 -5.53
C PHE A 19 -19.94 -16.58 -4.83
N ILE A 20 -19.45 -16.83 -3.62
CA ILE A 20 -18.51 -15.93 -2.95
C ILE A 20 -17.17 -16.25 -3.60
N ALA A 21 -16.80 -15.49 -4.63
CA ALA A 21 -15.45 -15.49 -5.18
C ALA A 21 -14.70 -14.33 -4.55
N ALA A 22 -13.68 -14.61 -3.76
CA ALA A 22 -12.75 -13.59 -3.30
C ALA A 22 -11.86 -13.23 -4.49
N LEU A 23 -12.07 -12.04 -5.06
CA LEU A 23 -11.14 -11.42 -6.00
C LEU A 23 -9.89 -11.06 -5.20
N ALA A 24 -8.82 -11.84 -5.34
CA ALA A 24 -7.48 -11.47 -4.92
C ALA A 24 -6.64 -11.44 -6.21
N VAL A 25 -6.67 -10.31 -6.91
CA VAL A 25 -5.51 -9.94 -7.71
C VAL A 25 -4.42 -9.57 -6.71
N LEU A 26 -3.17 -9.88 -7.01
CA LEU A 26 -2.04 -9.61 -6.14
C LEU A 26 -0.95 -9.03 -7.01
N THR A 27 -0.70 -7.74 -6.88
CA THR A 27 0.67 -7.25 -6.93
C THR A 27 1.43 -7.98 -5.80
N LEU A 28 2.47 -8.71 -6.20
CA LEU A 28 2.98 -9.92 -5.53
C LEU A 28 3.45 -9.68 -4.07
N THR A 29 2.61 -10.01 -3.07
CA THR A 29 3.03 -10.20 -1.66
C THR A 29 2.20 -11.26 -0.90
N SER A 30 2.84 -12.23 -0.25
CA SER A 30 2.24 -13.43 0.41
C SER A 30 1.68 -13.14 1.84
N CYS A 31 0.85 -13.93 2.59
CA CYS A 31 0.44 -15.34 2.55
C CYS A 31 -0.82 -15.71 3.42
N THR A 32 -1.54 -16.77 3.00
CA THR A 32 -2.47 -17.79 3.59
C THR A 32 -3.54 -17.57 4.71
N LEU A 33 -4.69 -18.23 4.47
CA LEU A 33 -5.73 -18.68 5.42
C LEU A 33 -6.02 -20.18 5.19
N PRO A 34 -6.19 -21.04 6.22
CA PRO A 34 -6.48 -22.45 5.99
C PRO A 34 -7.97 -22.67 5.66
N LEU A 35 -8.25 -23.31 4.52
CA LEU A 35 -9.55 -23.90 4.21
C LEU A 35 -9.62 -25.30 4.82
N ALA A 36 -10.54 -25.50 5.75
CA ALA A 36 -10.82 -26.79 6.36
C ALA A 36 -11.50 -27.73 5.35
N THR A 37 -10.84 -28.85 5.04
CA THR A 37 -11.50 -30.03 4.46
C THR A 37 -11.59 -31.11 5.54
N SER A 38 -12.81 -31.59 5.78
CA SER A 38 -13.09 -32.63 6.77
C SER A 38 -12.54 -33.98 6.32
N ALA A 39 -11.59 -34.53 7.07
CA ALA A 39 -11.20 -35.94 7.01
C ALA A 39 -11.80 -36.71 8.20
N PRO A 40 -12.14 -38.01 8.05
CA PRO A 40 -12.89 -38.78 9.05
C PRO A 40 -12.04 -39.17 10.28
N PRO A 41 -12.65 -39.50 11.42
CA PRO A 41 -11.95 -39.61 12.70
C PRO A 41 -11.14 -40.91 12.83
N ALA A 42 -9.94 -40.80 13.40
CA ALA A 42 -9.12 -41.90 13.89
C ALA A 42 -9.13 -41.91 15.45
N PRO A 43 -8.84 -43.06 16.10
CA PRO A 43 -9.34 -43.35 17.44
C PRO A 43 -8.55 -42.68 18.58
N THR A 44 -9.28 -42.40 19.66
CA THR A 44 -8.84 -41.75 20.90
C THR A 44 -7.83 -42.58 21.71
N GLN A 45 -6.70 -41.97 22.11
CA GLN A 45 -5.87 -42.42 23.23
C GLN A 45 -6.03 -41.50 24.46
N PRO A 46 -5.88 -42.02 25.69
CA PRO A 46 -6.12 -41.26 26.92
C PRO A 46 -4.94 -40.33 27.29
N PRO A 47 -5.19 -39.29 28.12
CA PRO A 47 -4.22 -38.24 28.40
C PRO A 47 -3.17 -38.62 29.44
N VAL A 48 -1.94 -38.16 29.23
CA VAL A 48 -0.82 -38.21 30.17
C VAL A 48 -0.78 -36.91 30.99
N THR A 49 -0.72 -37.04 32.31
CA THR A 49 -0.68 -35.94 33.29
C THR A 49 0.77 -35.48 33.54
N ILE A 50 1.01 -34.16 33.55
CA ILE A 50 2.27 -33.54 34.02
C ILE A 50 1.97 -32.69 35.27
N PRO A 51 2.78 -32.72 36.35
CA PRO A 51 2.46 -32.05 37.63
C PRO A 51 2.79 -30.54 37.64
N ALA A 52 2.01 -29.78 38.41
CA ALA A 52 2.14 -28.34 38.60
C ALA A 52 3.22 -27.94 39.62
N THR A 53 3.88 -26.80 39.37
CA THR A 53 4.86 -26.14 40.27
C THR A 53 4.16 -25.04 41.09
N PRO A 54 4.55 -24.75 42.36
CA PRO A 54 3.68 -24.06 43.31
C PRO A 54 3.71 -22.52 43.21
N THR A 55 2.53 -21.92 43.41
CA THR A 55 2.27 -20.48 43.49
C THR A 55 2.71 -19.89 44.84
N VAL A 56 3.49 -18.81 44.83
CA VAL A 56 3.82 -18.00 46.01
C VAL A 56 2.83 -16.84 46.14
N ALA A 57 2.29 -16.64 47.36
CA ALA A 57 1.34 -15.58 47.70
C ALA A 57 2.01 -14.19 47.81
N PRO A 58 1.32 -13.09 47.44
CA PRO A 58 1.88 -11.75 47.51
C PRO A 58 1.87 -11.21 48.95
N SER A 59 3.00 -10.64 49.39
CA SER A 59 3.12 -9.92 50.65
C SER A 59 2.62 -8.48 50.50
N ALA A 60 1.86 -8.00 51.50
CA ALA A 60 1.37 -6.64 51.60
C ALA A 60 2.52 -5.63 51.75
N VAL A 61 2.53 -4.58 50.93
CA VAL A 61 3.42 -3.43 51.05
C VAL A 61 2.59 -2.22 51.44
N SER A 62 2.98 -1.58 52.55
CA SER A 62 2.36 -0.38 53.11
C SER A 62 2.33 0.79 52.11
N ALA A 63 1.20 1.49 52.10
CA ALA A 63 1.01 2.72 51.33
C ALA A 63 1.98 3.82 51.78
N VAL A 64 2.84 4.27 50.87
CA VAL A 64 3.59 5.52 50.98
C VAL A 64 2.80 6.58 50.23
N THR A 65 2.42 7.65 50.93
CA THR A 65 1.79 8.83 50.33
C THR A 65 2.76 9.46 49.33
N PRO A 66 2.41 9.65 48.05
CA PRO A 66 3.30 10.28 47.10
C PRO A 66 3.44 11.77 47.43
N THR A 67 4.65 12.18 47.79
CA THR A 67 5.07 13.58 47.75
C THR A 67 4.82 14.08 46.34
N ALA A 68 4.08 15.19 46.19
CA ALA A 68 3.81 15.81 44.90
C ALA A 68 5.13 16.08 44.17
N VAL A 69 5.39 15.26 43.15
CA VAL A 69 6.40 15.54 42.14
C VAL A 69 5.87 16.77 41.41
N ALA A 70 6.65 17.86 41.43
CA ALA A 70 6.38 19.04 40.62
C ALA A 70 6.08 18.55 39.20
N ALA A 71 4.93 18.99 38.65
CA ALA A 71 4.52 18.63 37.30
C ALA A 71 5.73 18.73 36.37
N PRO A 72 6.04 17.70 35.57
CA PRO A 72 7.07 17.85 34.56
C PRO A 72 6.64 19.06 33.73
N VAL A 73 7.52 20.06 33.68
CA VAL A 73 7.42 21.12 32.68
C VAL A 73 7.18 20.40 31.38
N ALA A 74 6.07 20.70 30.71
CA ALA A 74 5.74 20.11 29.42
C ALA A 74 6.92 20.39 28.48
N GLU A 75 7.84 19.44 28.36
CA GLU A 75 8.69 19.35 27.20
C GLU A 75 7.71 19.08 26.07
N THR A 76 7.35 20.13 25.35
CA THR A 76 6.70 20.01 24.06
C THR A 76 7.62 19.11 23.25
N PHE A 77 7.28 17.83 23.11
CA PHE A 77 7.96 16.95 22.18
C PHE A 77 7.98 17.69 20.85
N SER A 78 9.18 17.97 20.35
CA SER A 78 9.37 18.66 19.09
C SER A 78 8.73 17.78 18.02
N ARG A 79 7.60 18.22 17.48
CA ARG A 79 6.93 17.52 16.38
C ARG A 79 7.72 17.78 15.10
N ASP A 80 7.67 16.84 14.18
CA ASP A 80 8.22 17.05 12.85
C ASP A 80 7.41 18.09 12.07
N ASP A 81 8.12 18.85 11.25
CA ASP A 81 7.53 19.64 10.18
C ASP A 81 7.19 18.70 9.02
N VAL A 82 5.89 18.51 8.79
CA VAL A 82 5.33 17.65 7.73
C VAL A 82 5.79 18.12 6.34
N ALA A 83 6.03 19.42 6.13
CA ALA A 83 6.53 19.93 4.86
C ALA A 83 7.96 19.46 4.57
N ARG A 84 8.79 19.31 5.61
CA ARG A 84 10.15 18.78 5.48
C ARG A 84 10.15 17.30 5.13
N ILE A 85 9.22 16.52 5.69
CA ILE A 85 9.02 15.12 5.32
C ILE A 85 8.56 15.02 3.85
N ALA A 86 7.57 15.84 3.45
CA ALA A 86 7.08 15.88 2.08
C ALA A 86 8.18 16.23 1.06
N ALA A 87 9.10 17.14 1.42
CA ALA A 87 10.23 17.52 0.56
C ALA A 87 11.26 16.40 0.39
N ALA A 88 11.34 15.44 1.31
CA ALA A 88 12.27 14.32 1.27
C ALA A 88 11.66 13.12 0.50
N THR A 89 11.34 13.34 -0.77
CA THR A 89 10.69 12.33 -1.61
C THR A 89 11.72 11.31 -2.14
N PRO A 90 11.53 9.99 -1.93
CA PRO A 90 12.35 8.96 -2.56
C PRO A 90 12.29 9.01 -4.09
N ALA A 91 13.39 8.72 -4.77
CA ALA A 91 13.45 8.63 -6.23
C ALA A 91 12.71 7.38 -6.71
N ALA A 92 12.32 7.33 -8.00
CA ALA A 92 11.79 6.11 -8.60
C ALA A 92 12.87 5.03 -8.74
N ARG A 93 12.49 3.76 -8.61
CA ARG A 93 13.38 2.61 -8.78
C ARG A 93 13.70 2.37 -10.26
N ASP A 94 14.94 2.67 -10.66
CA ASP A 94 15.51 2.20 -11.92
C ASP A 94 16.28 0.91 -11.68
N GLN A 95 15.65 -0.23 -11.96
CA GLN A 95 16.22 -1.55 -11.72
C GLN A 95 17.52 -1.79 -12.51
N ARG A 96 17.61 -1.27 -13.74
CA ARG A 96 18.80 -1.41 -14.57
C ARG A 96 19.96 -0.60 -14.00
N ALA A 97 19.70 0.64 -13.58
CA ALA A 97 20.72 1.49 -12.96
C ALA A 97 21.20 0.89 -11.63
N LEU A 98 20.31 0.28 -10.84
CA LEU A 98 20.68 -0.44 -9.63
C LEU A 98 21.62 -1.61 -9.94
N VAL A 99 21.26 -2.49 -10.87
CA VAL A 99 22.13 -3.62 -11.23
C VAL A 99 23.46 -3.16 -11.80
N ALA A 100 23.49 -2.13 -12.65
CA ALA A 100 24.73 -1.55 -13.16
C ALA A 100 25.60 -0.99 -12.02
N ALA A 101 24.98 -0.37 -11.00
CA ALA A 101 25.68 0.18 -9.85
C ALA A 101 26.30 -0.90 -8.94
N PHE A 102 25.64 -2.05 -8.76
CA PHE A 102 26.08 -3.08 -7.81
C PHE A 102 26.87 -4.24 -8.45
N ASN A 103 26.48 -4.65 -9.66
CA ASN A 103 27.07 -5.80 -10.34
C ASN A 103 28.06 -5.39 -11.45
N GLY A 104 28.01 -4.12 -11.88
CA GLY A 104 28.80 -3.62 -13.00
C GLY A 104 28.41 -4.22 -14.35
N GLY A 105 29.18 -3.88 -15.39
CA GLY A 105 28.99 -4.41 -16.74
C GLY A 105 27.95 -3.66 -17.57
N ASP A 106 27.80 -4.10 -18.82
CA ASP A 106 26.76 -3.62 -19.72
C ASP A 106 25.45 -4.34 -19.40
N VAL A 107 24.43 -3.60 -18.98
CA VAL A 107 23.10 -4.13 -18.66
C VAL A 107 22.16 -3.73 -19.79
N PRO A 108 21.80 -4.65 -20.70
CA PRO A 108 21.03 -4.29 -21.88
C PRO A 108 19.66 -3.71 -21.50
N ALA A 109 19.27 -2.66 -22.22
CA ALA A 109 17.98 -1.98 -22.03
C ALA A 109 16.79 -2.82 -22.50
N VAL A 110 17.02 -3.69 -23.48
CA VAL A 110 16.04 -4.57 -24.11
C VAL A 110 16.65 -5.95 -24.32
N ALA A 111 15.82 -6.99 -24.27
CA ALA A 111 16.25 -8.36 -24.49
C ALA A 111 16.46 -8.65 -25.99
N ARG A 112 15.66 -8.02 -26.85
CA ARG A 112 15.80 -8.08 -28.31
C ARG A 112 15.16 -6.86 -28.98
N THR A 113 15.48 -6.64 -30.25
CA THR A 113 14.99 -5.50 -31.06
C THR A 113 14.15 -5.93 -32.26
N THR A 114 13.86 -7.21 -32.38
CA THR A 114 13.06 -7.79 -33.46
C THR A 114 11.92 -8.60 -32.85
N PRO A 115 10.71 -8.58 -33.46
CA PRO A 115 9.55 -9.29 -32.93
C PRO A 115 9.79 -10.79 -32.75
N LEU A 116 8.99 -11.42 -31.89
CA LEU A 116 9.00 -12.87 -31.70
C LEU A 116 8.56 -13.60 -32.97
N GLU A 117 9.27 -14.67 -33.32
CA GLU A 117 8.85 -15.63 -34.36
C GLU A 117 7.72 -16.56 -33.86
N ALA A 118 6.61 -15.94 -33.44
CA ALA A 118 5.48 -16.63 -32.84
C ALA A 118 4.71 -17.49 -33.86
N GLN A 119 4.73 -18.81 -33.68
CA GLN A 119 3.96 -19.77 -34.47
C GLN A 119 3.02 -20.57 -33.57
N VAL A 120 1.74 -20.65 -33.94
CA VAL A 120 0.76 -21.45 -33.19
C VAL A 120 1.23 -22.91 -33.13
N GLY A 121 1.21 -23.48 -31.93
CA GLY A 121 1.74 -24.81 -31.65
C GLY A 121 3.14 -24.83 -31.03
N THR A 122 3.90 -23.73 -31.12
CA THR A 122 5.19 -23.59 -30.44
C THR A 122 5.02 -23.74 -28.93
N VAL A 123 5.93 -24.47 -28.30
CA VAL A 123 5.98 -24.66 -26.84
C VAL A 123 7.22 -23.95 -26.32
N GLU A 124 7.02 -23.13 -25.30
CA GLU A 124 8.08 -22.36 -24.64
C GLU A 124 8.06 -22.59 -23.13
N THR A 125 9.16 -22.25 -22.47
CA THR A 125 9.28 -22.30 -21.01
C THR A 125 9.12 -20.91 -20.44
N PHE A 126 8.29 -20.78 -19.40
CA PHE A 126 8.04 -19.53 -18.70
C PHE A 126 8.40 -19.67 -17.22
N TRP A 127 8.93 -18.60 -16.64
CA TRP A 127 8.98 -18.40 -15.20
C TRP A 127 7.61 -17.93 -14.69
N VAL A 128 7.20 -18.45 -13.55
CA VAL A 128 5.95 -18.12 -12.87
C VAL A 128 6.22 -18.02 -11.37
N ALA A 129 5.73 -16.96 -10.75
CA ALA A 129 5.74 -16.79 -9.30
C ALA A 129 4.68 -17.69 -8.62
N ASP A 130 5.07 -18.41 -7.59
CA ASP A 130 4.18 -19.08 -6.63
C ASP A 130 4.02 -18.16 -5.40
N VAL A 131 2.94 -17.37 -5.41
CA VAL A 131 2.62 -16.38 -4.38
C VAL A 131 2.39 -17.03 -3.01
N SER A 132 1.96 -18.28 -2.98
CA SER A 132 1.67 -18.99 -1.72
C SER A 132 2.93 -19.46 -1.00
N SER A 133 4.04 -19.64 -1.71
CA SER A 133 5.29 -20.12 -1.14
C SER A 133 6.42 -19.09 -1.21
N ASN A 134 6.16 -17.92 -1.80
CA ASN A 134 7.17 -16.89 -2.04
C ASN A 134 8.37 -17.46 -2.84
N THR A 135 8.08 -18.21 -3.91
CA THR A 135 9.09 -18.84 -4.79
C THR A 135 8.78 -18.64 -6.27
N ASN A 136 9.75 -18.94 -7.13
CA ASN A 136 9.60 -18.92 -8.58
C ASN A 136 9.83 -20.33 -9.15
N TYR A 137 9.02 -20.73 -10.13
CA TYR A 137 9.13 -22.01 -10.81
C TYR A 137 8.96 -21.86 -12.33
N THR A 138 9.40 -22.86 -13.08
CA THR A 138 9.21 -22.88 -14.53
C THR A 138 8.11 -23.85 -14.93
N LEU A 139 7.37 -23.52 -15.98
CA LEU A 139 6.44 -24.42 -16.67
C LEU A 139 6.57 -24.31 -18.18
N THR A 140 6.04 -25.29 -18.90
CA THR A 140 5.94 -25.24 -20.37
C THR A 140 4.54 -24.86 -20.82
N ALA A 141 4.44 -23.89 -21.72
CA ALA A 141 3.18 -23.44 -22.28
C ALA A 141 3.22 -23.45 -23.82
N ARG A 142 2.10 -23.84 -24.42
CA ARG A 142 1.90 -23.88 -25.87
C ARG A 142 1.20 -22.61 -26.34
N LEU A 143 1.73 -21.94 -27.35
CA LEU A 143 1.05 -20.86 -28.05
C LEU A 143 -0.17 -21.44 -28.79
N ARG A 144 -1.38 -21.05 -28.36
CA ARG A 144 -2.64 -21.56 -28.91
C ARG A 144 -3.43 -20.55 -29.73
N TYR A 145 -3.10 -19.27 -29.60
CA TYR A 145 -3.64 -18.21 -30.45
C TYR A 145 -2.59 -17.11 -30.63
N ALA A 146 -2.43 -16.64 -31.87
CA ALA A 146 -1.56 -15.53 -32.21
C ALA A 146 -2.35 -14.51 -33.04
N GLY A 147 -2.79 -13.44 -32.39
CA GLY A 147 -3.52 -12.33 -33.00
C GLY A 147 -2.62 -11.14 -33.34
N PRO A 148 -3.20 -10.06 -33.89
CA PRO A 148 -2.50 -8.80 -34.15
C PRO A 148 -2.05 -8.07 -32.88
N ILE A 149 -2.70 -8.30 -31.74
CA ILE A 149 -2.42 -7.60 -30.47
C ILE A 149 -1.97 -8.56 -29.38
N VAL A 150 -2.46 -9.81 -29.35
CA VAL A 150 -2.17 -10.74 -28.25
C VAL A 150 -1.70 -12.13 -28.68
N LEU A 151 -0.74 -12.66 -27.93
CA LEU A 151 -0.29 -14.05 -27.97
C LEU A 151 -0.83 -14.78 -26.73
N MET A 152 -1.67 -15.80 -26.94
CA MET A 152 -2.23 -16.59 -25.83
C MET A 152 -1.46 -17.91 -25.69
N TYR A 153 -0.59 -17.98 -24.68
CA TYR A 153 0.07 -19.21 -24.26
C TYR A 153 -0.78 -19.92 -23.22
N VAL A 154 -0.86 -21.25 -23.32
CA VAL A 154 -1.58 -22.10 -22.38
C VAL A 154 -0.64 -23.16 -21.84
N ASP A 155 -0.53 -23.26 -20.52
CA ASP A 155 0.18 -24.33 -19.83
C ASP A 155 -0.20 -25.70 -20.42
N THR A 156 0.80 -26.46 -20.84
CA THR A 156 0.62 -27.77 -21.47
C THR A 156 -0.06 -28.81 -20.58
N ALA A 157 -0.12 -28.57 -19.26
CA ALA A 157 -0.84 -29.41 -18.31
C ALA A 157 -2.34 -29.09 -18.20
N LEU A 158 -2.82 -28.01 -18.84
CA LEU A 158 -4.22 -27.60 -18.80
C LEU A 158 -4.97 -27.98 -20.07
N ASP A 159 -6.21 -28.45 -19.88
CA ASP A 159 -7.17 -28.63 -20.96
C ASP A 159 -8.18 -27.47 -20.96
N ILE A 160 -7.95 -26.52 -21.86
CA ILE A 160 -8.77 -25.31 -22.04
C ILE A 160 -9.44 -25.35 -23.40
N SER A 161 -10.73 -24.99 -23.46
CA SER A 161 -11.47 -24.88 -24.72
C SER A 161 -10.80 -23.89 -25.68
N GLN A 162 -10.52 -24.33 -26.91
CA GLN A 162 -9.95 -23.45 -27.95
C GLN A 162 -10.90 -22.29 -28.27
N ASP A 163 -12.19 -22.58 -28.45
CA ASP A 163 -13.18 -21.56 -28.81
C ASP A 163 -13.29 -20.47 -27.73
N ALA A 164 -13.24 -20.86 -26.46
CA ALA A 164 -13.32 -19.93 -25.33
C ALA A 164 -12.05 -19.06 -25.22
N LEU A 165 -10.88 -19.63 -25.49
CA LEU A 165 -9.62 -18.89 -25.54
C LEU A 165 -9.64 -17.84 -26.66
N GLU A 166 -10.05 -18.24 -27.87
CA GLU A 166 -10.14 -17.32 -29.00
C GLU A 166 -11.24 -16.26 -28.82
N GLN A 167 -12.35 -16.61 -28.18
CA GLN A 167 -13.38 -15.65 -27.79
C GLN A 167 -12.78 -14.59 -26.86
N SER A 168 -12.04 -15.01 -25.84
CA SER A 168 -11.44 -14.06 -24.88
C SER A 168 -10.36 -13.21 -25.52
N ALA A 169 -9.57 -13.79 -26.43
CA ALA A 169 -8.62 -13.03 -27.23
C ALA A 169 -9.33 -11.94 -28.03
N ARG A 170 -10.41 -12.27 -28.75
CA ARG A 170 -11.22 -11.26 -29.48
C ARG A 170 -11.79 -10.18 -28.55
N VAL A 171 -12.34 -10.56 -27.39
CA VAL A 171 -12.82 -9.58 -26.39
C VAL A 171 -11.69 -8.66 -25.92
N PHE A 172 -10.49 -9.21 -25.71
CA PHE A 172 -9.33 -8.40 -25.35
C PHE A 172 -8.98 -7.42 -26.48
N GLU A 173 -8.74 -7.91 -27.69
CA GLU A 173 -8.27 -7.09 -28.81
C GLU A 173 -9.30 -6.04 -29.27
N GLU A 174 -10.58 -6.39 -29.29
CA GLU A 174 -11.63 -5.54 -29.88
C GLU A 174 -12.29 -4.61 -28.85
N ARG A 175 -12.25 -4.95 -27.54
CA ARG A 175 -12.93 -4.19 -26.48
C ARG A 175 -11.98 -3.72 -25.40
N ILE A 176 -11.32 -4.61 -24.67
CA ILE A 176 -10.55 -4.25 -23.48
C ILE A 176 -9.34 -3.40 -23.85
N TYR A 177 -8.53 -3.86 -24.81
CA TYR A 177 -7.32 -3.20 -25.25
C TYR A 177 -7.55 -1.75 -25.70
N PRO A 178 -8.44 -1.45 -26.66
CA PRO A 178 -8.69 -0.07 -27.07
C PRO A 178 -9.34 0.77 -25.95
N ARG A 179 -10.19 0.17 -25.12
CA ARG A 179 -10.87 0.89 -24.03
C ARG A 179 -9.91 1.29 -22.91
N ASN A 180 -9.05 0.37 -22.47
CA ASN A 180 -8.03 0.67 -21.48
C ASN A 180 -7.02 1.69 -22.01
N ARG A 181 -6.62 1.57 -23.29
CA ARG A 181 -5.71 2.56 -23.88
C ARG A 181 -6.30 3.97 -23.91
N LEU A 182 -7.60 4.08 -24.22
CA LEU A 182 -8.33 5.34 -24.18
C LEU A 182 -8.39 5.96 -22.78
N LEU A 183 -8.60 5.13 -21.75
CA LEU A 183 -8.83 5.60 -20.37
C LEU A 183 -7.55 5.87 -19.59
N PHE A 184 -6.56 4.99 -19.71
CA PHE A 184 -5.39 4.94 -18.82
C PHE A 184 -4.07 5.29 -19.52
N GLY A 185 -4.03 5.30 -20.86
CA GLY A 185 -2.85 5.66 -21.64
C GLY A 185 -2.26 4.48 -22.41
N PHE A 186 -0.95 4.41 -22.53
CA PHE A 186 -0.27 3.44 -23.39
C PHE A 186 0.71 2.60 -22.58
N GLU A 187 0.77 1.31 -22.90
CA GLU A 187 1.81 0.39 -22.49
C GLU A 187 3.13 0.65 -23.22
N ASN A 188 4.22 0.04 -22.75
CA ASN A 188 5.49 0.09 -23.46
C ASN A 188 5.42 -0.76 -24.73
N ILE A 189 5.62 -0.16 -25.90
CA ILE A 189 5.51 -0.85 -27.19
C ILE A 189 6.56 -0.30 -28.17
N PRO A 190 7.38 -1.15 -28.83
CA PRO A 190 7.37 -2.61 -28.83
C PRO A 190 8.13 -3.24 -27.64
N GLY A 191 8.33 -2.49 -26.55
CA GLY A 191 8.69 -3.12 -25.28
C GLY A 191 10.12 -3.65 -25.14
N ILE A 192 10.29 -4.56 -24.17
CA ILE A 192 11.54 -5.24 -23.83
C ILE A 192 11.93 -6.28 -24.90
N ASP A 193 10.95 -6.80 -25.64
CA ASP A 193 11.11 -7.93 -26.55
C ASP A 193 10.94 -7.59 -28.03
N GLY A 194 10.79 -6.31 -28.37
CA GLY A 194 10.67 -5.84 -29.73
C GLY A 194 9.41 -6.31 -30.46
N ASP A 195 8.46 -6.93 -29.78
CA ASP A 195 7.16 -7.34 -30.33
C ASP A 195 6.07 -6.33 -29.94
N SER A 196 5.20 -5.99 -30.89
CA SER A 196 4.06 -5.13 -30.59
C SER A 196 2.89 -5.89 -29.94
N ARG A 197 2.98 -7.22 -29.87
CA ARG A 197 1.95 -8.09 -29.29
C ARG A 197 2.25 -8.40 -27.84
N LEU A 198 1.22 -8.31 -26.99
CA LEU A 198 1.30 -8.68 -25.58
C LEU A 198 1.22 -10.19 -25.42
N THR A 199 1.90 -10.75 -24.43
CA THR A 199 1.80 -12.17 -24.08
C THR A 199 0.86 -12.37 -22.90
N VAL A 200 -0.09 -13.30 -23.03
CA VAL A 200 -0.95 -13.75 -21.91
C VAL A 200 -0.64 -15.21 -21.63
N LEU A 201 -0.15 -15.48 -20.42
CA LEU A 201 0.13 -16.83 -19.96
C LEU A 201 -1.06 -17.37 -19.15
N ASN A 202 -1.70 -18.41 -19.67
CA ASN A 202 -2.82 -19.09 -19.03
C ASN A 202 -2.31 -20.34 -18.30
N THR A 203 -2.28 -20.30 -16.98
CA THR A 203 -1.84 -21.43 -16.14
C THR A 203 -2.73 -21.53 -14.89
N ARG A 204 -2.40 -22.42 -13.97
CA ARG A 204 -2.91 -22.39 -12.60
C ARG A 204 -1.94 -21.57 -11.76
N ILE A 205 -2.46 -20.59 -11.03
CA ILE A 205 -1.67 -19.77 -10.11
C ILE A 205 -2.01 -20.21 -8.68
N ARG A 206 -1.03 -20.22 -7.79
CA ARG A 206 -1.28 -20.45 -6.37
C ARG A 206 -1.19 -19.14 -5.63
N GLY A 207 -2.30 -18.76 -4.99
CA GLY A 207 -2.37 -17.58 -4.14
C GLY A 207 -2.82 -16.30 -4.83
N ALA A 208 -3.03 -16.28 -6.15
CA ALA A 208 -3.56 -15.12 -6.87
C ALA A 208 -4.48 -15.56 -8.03
N GLY A 209 -5.33 -14.64 -8.48
CA GLY A 209 -6.22 -14.83 -9.62
C GLY A 209 -5.62 -14.48 -10.99
N GLY A 210 -4.64 -13.60 -10.97
CA GLY A 210 -3.85 -13.09 -12.08
C GLY A 210 -2.78 -12.15 -11.52
N TYR A 211 -1.76 -11.85 -12.31
CA TYR A 211 -0.80 -10.78 -12.00
C TYR A 211 -0.05 -10.28 -13.24
N PHE A 212 0.27 -8.99 -13.21
CA PHE A 212 1.35 -8.35 -13.94
C PHE A 212 2.60 -8.27 -13.05
N SER A 213 3.77 -8.56 -13.63
CA SER A 213 5.05 -8.43 -12.93
C SER A 213 5.99 -7.50 -13.69
N SER A 214 6.46 -6.44 -13.03
CA SER A 214 7.48 -5.55 -13.62
C SER A 214 8.81 -6.28 -13.84
N ALA A 215 9.04 -7.43 -13.20
CA ALA A 215 10.22 -8.26 -13.42
C ALA A 215 10.25 -8.88 -14.83
N ASP A 216 9.10 -9.11 -15.48
CA ASP A 216 9.06 -9.61 -16.86
C ASP A 216 9.38 -8.52 -17.89
N GLY A 217 9.21 -7.25 -17.51
CA GLY A 217 9.50 -6.06 -18.32
C GLY A 217 10.96 -5.60 -18.30
N VAL A 218 11.87 -6.39 -17.73
CA VAL A 218 13.32 -6.12 -17.70
C VAL A 218 14.12 -7.30 -18.23
N THR A 219 15.40 -7.12 -18.56
CA THR A 219 16.25 -8.23 -19.03
C THR A 219 16.60 -9.20 -17.89
N ARG A 220 17.00 -10.43 -18.25
CA ARG A 220 17.49 -11.43 -17.27
C ARG A 220 18.77 -11.03 -16.56
N ALA A 221 19.51 -10.07 -17.11
CA ALA A 221 20.63 -9.45 -16.42
C ALA A 221 20.17 -8.62 -15.22
N VAL A 222 18.94 -8.07 -15.27
CA VAL A 222 18.33 -7.29 -14.18
C VAL A 222 17.59 -8.20 -13.20
N ASN A 223 16.69 -9.06 -13.68
CA ASN A 223 16.00 -10.04 -12.85
C ASN A 223 16.03 -11.42 -13.53
N ARG A 224 16.68 -12.40 -12.91
CA ARG A 224 16.87 -13.75 -13.49
C ARG A 224 15.58 -14.53 -13.74
N PHE A 225 14.48 -14.15 -13.08
CA PHE A 225 13.16 -14.75 -13.26
C PHE A 225 12.34 -14.07 -14.35
N SER A 226 12.89 -13.03 -15.00
CA SER A 226 12.24 -12.38 -16.12
C SER A 226 11.96 -13.34 -17.28
N ASN A 227 10.73 -13.27 -17.78
CA ASN A 227 10.35 -13.84 -19.07
C ASN A 227 10.77 -12.98 -20.26
N GLU A 228 11.23 -11.74 -20.02
CA GLU A 228 11.66 -10.75 -21.01
C GLU A 228 10.56 -10.51 -22.05
N ARG A 229 9.36 -10.14 -21.57
CA ARG A 229 8.15 -9.88 -22.37
C ARG A 229 7.22 -8.89 -21.69
N GLU A 230 6.51 -8.09 -22.47
CA GLU A 230 5.30 -7.42 -22.03
C GLU A 230 4.19 -8.46 -21.85
N MET A 231 4.02 -8.95 -20.62
CA MET A 231 3.10 -10.03 -20.33
C MET A 231 2.36 -9.90 -19.00
N PHE A 232 1.29 -10.66 -18.88
CA PHE A 232 0.62 -10.95 -17.61
C PHE A 232 0.16 -12.41 -17.57
N VAL A 233 0.04 -12.93 -16.35
CA VAL A 233 -0.29 -14.33 -16.07
C VAL A 233 -1.70 -14.38 -15.49
N ILE A 234 -2.53 -15.30 -15.98
CA ILE A 234 -3.92 -15.45 -15.53
C ILE A 234 -4.13 -16.87 -15.01
N ASP A 235 -4.81 -17.00 -13.86
CA ASP A 235 -5.31 -18.30 -13.40
C ASP A 235 -6.51 -18.71 -14.26
N ALA A 236 -6.22 -19.44 -15.32
CA ALA A 236 -7.22 -19.91 -16.28
C ALA A 236 -8.07 -21.08 -15.76
N VAL A 237 -7.80 -21.57 -14.54
CA VAL A 237 -8.61 -22.59 -13.87
C VAL A 237 -9.62 -21.93 -12.93
N ALA A 238 -9.19 -20.97 -12.13
CA ALA A 238 -10.06 -20.18 -11.26
C ALA A 238 -10.99 -19.27 -12.08
N PHE A 239 -10.46 -18.71 -13.18
CA PHE A 239 -11.19 -17.88 -14.12
C PHE A 239 -11.07 -18.46 -15.53
N PRO A 240 -11.98 -19.37 -15.93
CA PRO A 240 -11.92 -19.97 -17.24
C PRO A 240 -12.05 -18.92 -18.36
N PRO A 241 -11.27 -19.01 -19.45
CA PRO A 241 -11.48 -18.20 -20.64
C PRO A 241 -12.95 -18.24 -21.10
N GLY A 242 -13.44 -17.11 -21.59
CA GLY A 242 -14.83 -16.89 -22.01
C GLY A 242 -15.75 -16.41 -20.90
N SER A 243 -15.29 -16.43 -19.64
CA SER A 243 -16.05 -15.90 -18.49
C SER A 243 -15.82 -14.40 -18.28
N ASP A 244 -16.80 -13.72 -17.69
CA ASP A 244 -16.65 -12.30 -17.30
C ASP A 244 -15.55 -12.10 -16.27
N ALA A 245 -15.33 -13.06 -15.36
CA ALA A 245 -14.23 -13.00 -14.40
C ALA A 245 -12.87 -13.03 -15.09
N TYR A 246 -12.69 -13.87 -16.12
CA TYR A 246 -11.45 -13.86 -16.91
C TYR A 246 -11.25 -12.53 -17.64
N HIS A 247 -12.31 -11.98 -18.25
CA HIS A 247 -12.24 -10.67 -18.90
C HIS A 247 -12.00 -9.51 -17.93
N ALA A 248 -12.52 -9.59 -16.70
CA ALA A 248 -12.21 -8.64 -15.63
C ALA A 248 -10.71 -8.67 -15.33
N THR A 249 -10.14 -9.85 -15.08
CA THR A 249 -8.70 -10.00 -14.82
C THR A 249 -7.86 -9.50 -15.99
N LEU A 250 -8.23 -9.76 -17.25
CA LEU A 250 -7.53 -9.20 -18.40
C LEU A 250 -7.52 -7.65 -18.41
N ALA A 251 -8.66 -7.03 -18.09
CA ALA A 251 -8.75 -5.57 -18.02
C ALA A 251 -7.93 -5.00 -16.86
N HIS A 252 -7.90 -5.73 -15.73
CA HIS A 252 -7.13 -5.40 -14.54
C HIS A 252 -5.62 -5.44 -14.81
N GLU A 253 -5.09 -6.58 -15.24
CA GLU A 253 -3.64 -6.73 -15.44
C GLU A 253 -3.10 -5.85 -16.56
N PHE A 254 -3.89 -5.62 -17.61
CA PHE A 254 -3.50 -4.69 -18.65
C PHE A 254 -3.46 -3.23 -18.16
N GLN A 255 -4.31 -2.86 -17.20
CA GLN A 255 -4.23 -1.55 -16.56
C GLN A 255 -2.91 -1.40 -15.80
N HIS A 256 -2.46 -2.39 -15.02
CA HIS A 256 -1.16 -2.34 -14.34
C HIS A 256 0.01 -2.14 -15.31
N MET A 257 0.01 -2.86 -16.44
CA MET A 257 1.05 -2.73 -17.45
C MET A 257 1.12 -1.31 -18.05
N ILE A 258 -0.04 -0.73 -18.40
CA ILE A 258 -0.11 0.67 -18.85
C ILE A 258 0.41 1.59 -17.74
N HIS A 259 -0.06 1.39 -16.51
CA HIS A 259 0.29 2.23 -15.37
C HIS A 259 1.79 2.25 -15.13
N TRP A 260 2.42 1.08 -15.06
CA TRP A 260 3.86 0.97 -14.81
C TRP A 260 4.71 1.69 -15.87
N HIS A 261 4.33 1.62 -17.14
CA HIS A 261 5.02 2.38 -18.20
C HIS A 261 4.85 3.90 -18.05
N ARG A 262 3.66 4.33 -17.64
CA ARG A 262 3.28 5.75 -17.55
C ARG A 262 3.84 6.41 -16.30
N GLN A 263 3.85 5.69 -15.20
CA GLN A 263 4.33 6.13 -13.90
C GLN A 263 4.82 4.91 -13.11
N ILE A 264 6.14 4.76 -13.03
CA ILE A 264 6.77 3.66 -12.31
C ILE A 264 6.43 3.75 -10.82
N ARG A 265 6.57 4.94 -10.23
CA ARG A 265 6.35 5.14 -8.79
C ARG A 265 4.88 5.48 -8.53
N SER A 266 4.08 4.50 -8.12
CA SER A 266 2.69 4.70 -7.73
C SER A 266 2.35 3.84 -6.51
N PRO A 267 1.70 4.38 -5.48
CA PRO A 267 1.31 3.59 -4.33
C PRO A 267 0.20 2.61 -4.69
N THR A 268 0.23 1.46 -4.03
CA THR A 268 -0.65 0.32 -4.28
C THR A 268 -2.15 0.70 -4.26
N TRP A 269 -2.60 1.54 -3.31
CA TRP A 269 -4.01 1.96 -3.24
C TRP A 269 -4.54 2.61 -4.52
N PHE A 270 -3.70 3.43 -5.15
CA PHE A 270 -4.06 4.14 -6.35
C PHE A 270 -4.00 3.21 -7.56
N ASN A 271 -2.97 2.36 -7.62
CA ASN A 271 -2.79 1.40 -8.70
C ASN A 271 -3.95 0.37 -8.73
N GLU A 272 -4.22 -0.29 -7.61
CA GLU A 272 -5.31 -1.27 -7.49
C GLU A 272 -6.70 -0.63 -7.62
N GLY A 273 -6.87 0.59 -7.12
CA GLY A 273 -8.09 1.37 -7.34
C GLY A 273 -8.37 1.63 -8.83
N LEU A 274 -7.34 1.95 -9.61
CA LEU A 274 -7.50 2.15 -11.06
C LEU A 274 -7.66 0.84 -11.83
N ALA A 275 -7.03 -0.24 -11.38
CA ALA A 275 -7.19 -1.57 -11.98
C ALA A 275 -8.62 -2.09 -11.79
N THR A 276 -9.18 -1.97 -10.59
CA THR A 276 -10.60 -2.29 -10.31
C THR A 276 -11.56 -1.33 -11.05
N LEU A 277 -11.21 -0.06 -11.21
CA LEU A 277 -11.96 0.86 -12.07
C LEU A 277 -11.92 0.43 -13.55
N ALA A 278 -10.81 -0.16 -14.03
CA ALA A 278 -10.71 -0.70 -15.39
C ALA A 278 -11.69 -1.86 -15.60
N GLU A 279 -11.87 -2.75 -14.61
CA GLU A 279 -12.90 -3.79 -14.64
C GLU A 279 -14.30 -3.17 -14.79
N ASP A 280 -14.61 -2.19 -13.93
CA ASP A 280 -15.91 -1.50 -13.92
C ASP A 280 -16.22 -0.82 -15.26
N LEU A 281 -15.26 -0.04 -15.79
CA LEU A 281 -15.42 0.72 -17.02
C LEU A 281 -15.37 -0.13 -18.29
N ASN A 282 -14.90 -1.38 -18.17
CA ASN A 282 -15.10 -2.42 -19.18
C ASN A 282 -16.38 -3.23 -18.98
N GLY A 283 -17.15 -3.00 -17.91
CA GLY A 283 -18.45 -3.63 -17.66
C GLY A 283 -18.37 -4.99 -16.96
N PHE A 284 -17.27 -5.26 -16.25
CA PHE A 284 -17.02 -6.52 -15.53
C PHE A 284 -16.96 -6.36 -14.00
N GLY A 285 -17.45 -5.22 -13.47
CA GLY A 285 -17.35 -4.88 -12.05
C GLY A 285 -17.99 -5.88 -11.09
N ASP A 286 -17.30 -6.18 -9.99
CA ASP A 286 -17.80 -6.94 -8.83
C ASP A 286 -17.90 -6.05 -7.57
N ASN A 287 -18.62 -6.52 -6.54
CA ASN A 287 -18.82 -5.82 -5.28
C ASN A 287 -18.29 -6.59 -4.05
N GLY A 288 -17.61 -7.73 -4.21
CA GLY A 288 -17.11 -8.56 -3.11
C GLY A 288 -16.18 -7.78 -2.17
N ALA A 289 -15.16 -7.13 -2.72
CA ALA A 289 -14.22 -6.30 -1.97
C ALA A 289 -14.90 -5.06 -1.36
N ALA A 290 -15.71 -4.35 -2.15
CA ALA A 290 -16.51 -3.21 -1.68
C ALA A 290 -17.37 -3.56 -0.45
N LEU A 291 -18.05 -4.71 -0.47
CA LEU A 291 -18.85 -5.19 0.66
C LEU A 291 -18.01 -5.54 1.90
N ALA A 292 -16.77 -6.02 1.72
CA ALA A 292 -15.87 -6.30 2.83
C ALA A 292 -15.42 -4.99 3.52
N TYR A 293 -15.07 -3.96 2.74
CA TYR A 293 -14.74 -2.64 3.27
C TYR A 293 -15.93 -1.98 3.98
N LEU A 294 -17.13 -1.99 3.38
CA LEU A 294 -18.30 -1.32 3.98
C LEU A 294 -18.79 -1.95 5.30
N ARG A 295 -18.28 -3.13 5.67
CA ARG A 295 -18.51 -3.75 6.98
C ARG A 295 -17.50 -3.34 8.04
N ASP A 296 -16.30 -2.96 7.63
CA ASP A 296 -15.21 -2.51 8.50
C ASP A 296 -14.41 -1.42 7.77
N PRO A 297 -14.96 -0.18 7.76
CA PRO A 297 -14.43 0.92 6.96
C PRO A 297 -13.26 1.66 7.63
N ASP A 298 -12.85 1.24 8.83
CA ASP A 298 -11.61 1.71 9.45
C ASP A 298 -10.39 1.07 8.75
N VAL A 299 -10.17 1.42 7.50
CA VAL A 299 -9.05 0.98 6.68
C VAL A 299 -8.44 2.20 6.01
N GLN A 300 -7.14 2.39 6.17
CA GLN A 300 -6.44 3.53 5.61
C GLN A 300 -6.44 3.48 4.09
N LEU A 301 -7.13 4.42 3.46
CA LEU A 301 -7.23 4.51 2.00
C LEU A 301 -5.86 4.66 1.33
N THR A 302 -4.95 5.46 1.90
CA THR A 302 -3.69 5.84 1.25
C THR A 302 -2.51 4.92 1.58
N THR A 303 -2.78 3.67 1.97
CA THR A 303 -1.77 2.64 2.22
C THR A 303 -2.35 1.29 1.82
N TRP A 304 -1.53 0.25 1.92
CA TRP A 304 -1.98 -1.11 1.74
C TRP A 304 -1.46 -2.02 2.85
N ALA A 305 -2.13 -3.15 3.05
CA ALA A 305 -1.72 -4.20 3.96
C ALA A 305 -1.99 -5.56 3.32
N SER A 306 -1.12 -6.53 3.56
CA SER A 306 -1.25 -7.88 3.05
C SER A 306 -2.25 -8.73 3.86
N GLY A 307 -2.43 -9.99 3.44
CA GLY A 307 -3.22 -10.99 4.15
C GLY A 307 -4.72 -10.65 4.18
N ARG A 308 -5.37 -10.91 5.33
CA ARG A 308 -6.84 -10.76 5.45
C ARG A 308 -7.34 -9.32 5.25
N ALA A 309 -6.47 -8.34 5.47
CA ALA A 309 -6.82 -6.92 5.33
C ALA A 309 -6.88 -6.47 3.85
N ALA A 310 -6.14 -7.14 2.95
CA ALA A 310 -6.01 -6.75 1.54
C ALA A 310 -7.38 -6.61 0.84
N LEU A 311 -8.32 -7.53 1.10
CA LEU A 311 -9.66 -7.48 0.51
C LEU A 311 -10.42 -6.18 0.85
N ARG A 312 -10.19 -5.59 2.03
CA ARG A 312 -10.81 -4.32 2.40
C ARG A 312 -10.09 -3.13 1.78
N HIS A 313 -8.78 -3.20 1.59
CA HIS A 313 -8.03 -2.17 0.86
C HIS A 313 -8.49 -2.11 -0.61
N TYR A 314 -8.71 -3.26 -1.24
CA TYR A 314 -9.38 -3.34 -2.55
C TYR A 314 -10.74 -2.64 -2.54
N GLY A 315 -11.59 -2.95 -1.55
CA GLY A 315 -12.91 -2.34 -1.44
C GLY A 315 -12.88 -0.83 -1.25
N ALA A 316 -11.98 -0.32 -0.39
CA ALA A 316 -11.80 1.10 -0.15
C ALA A 316 -11.38 1.83 -1.44
N SER A 317 -10.34 1.31 -2.09
CA SER A 317 -9.75 1.92 -3.29
C SER A 317 -10.71 1.87 -4.48
N GLN A 318 -11.39 0.73 -4.69
CA GLN A 318 -12.42 0.57 -5.71
C GLN A 318 -13.55 1.59 -5.51
N LEU A 319 -14.12 1.69 -4.31
CA LEU A 319 -15.22 2.60 -4.03
C LEU A 319 -14.80 4.06 -4.12
N PHE A 320 -13.60 4.40 -3.70
CA PHE A 320 -13.06 5.75 -3.85
C PHE A 320 -12.88 6.12 -5.33
N MET A 321 -12.33 5.23 -6.16
CA MET A 321 -12.15 5.50 -7.59
C MET A 321 -13.48 5.57 -8.34
N ARG A 322 -14.47 4.73 -8.00
CA ARG A 322 -15.85 4.86 -8.52
C ARG A 322 -16.44 6.23 -8.19
N TYR A 323 -16.36 6.63 -6.91
CA TYR A 323 -16.86 7.92 -6.46
C TYR A 323 -16.17 9.08 -7.19
N PHE A 324 -14.84 9.06 -7.25
CA PHE A 324 -14.07 10.13 -7.87
C PHE A 324 -14.33 10.22 -9.37
N TYR A 325 -14.37 9.09 -10.08
CA TYR A 325 -14.67 9.05 -11.50
C TYR A 325 -16.09 9.54 -11.81
N GLU A 326 -17.10 9.11 -11.06
CA GLU A 326 -18.48 9.55 -11.31
C GLU A 326 -18.70 11.03 -10.99
N GLN A 327 -18.08 11.52 -9.92
CA GLN A 327 -18.27 12.89 -9.48
C GLN A 327 -17.41 13.89 -10.26
N TYR A 328 -16.23 13.49 -10.72
CA TYR A 328 -15.23 14.43 -11.26
C TYR A 328 -14.58 13.98 -12.58
N GLY A 329 -14.94 12.81 -13.12
CA GLY A 329 -14.36 12.24 -14.35
C GLY A 329 -14.56 13.08 -15.62
N ASP A 330 -15.53 14.00 -15.63
CA ASP A 330 -15.71 14.95 -16.73
C ASP A 330 -14.59 16.01 -16.82
N THR A 331 -13.70 16.08 -15.82
CA THR A 331 -12.63 17.10 -15.73
C THR A 331 -11.22 16.56 -15.95
N GLY A 332 -11.10 15.28 -16.31
CA GLY A 332 -9.84 14.61 -16.67
C GLY A 332 -10.03 13.09 -16.71
N MET A 333 -9.29 12.42 -17.59
CA MET A 333 -9.32 10.95 -17.70
C MET A 333 -8.37 10.31 -16.67
N PRO A 334 -8.54 9.02 -16.30
CA PRO A 334 -7.60 8.31 -15.43
C PRO A 334 -6.13 8.42 -15.86
N ALA A 335 -5.84 8.49 -17.16
CA ALA A 335 -4.50 8.73 -17.70
C ALA A 335 -3.86 10.03 -17.20
N ASP A 336 -4.65 11.10 -17.00
CA ASP A 336 -4.17 12.38 -16.47
C ASP A 336 -3.82 12.26 -14.98
N TRP A 337 -4.56 11.42 -14.25
CA TRP A 337 -4.35 11.20 -12.83
C TRP A 337 -3.05 10.42 -12.60
N ILE A 338 -2.80 9.39 -13.42
CA ILE A 338 -1.54 8.65 -13.45
C ILE A 338 -0.37 9.58 -13.78
N ALA A 339 -0.50 10.37 -14.85
CA ALA A 339 0.56 11.29 -15.30
C ALA A 339 0.92 12.36 -14.27
N ALA A 340 -0.02 12.69 -13.40
CA ALA A 340 0.14 13.68 -12.34
C ALA A 340 0.71 13.11 -11.03
N ASP A 341 1.02 11.82 -10.97
CA ASP A 341 1.43 11.12 -9.75
C ASP A 341 0.39 11.24 -8.62
N ALA A 342 -0.90 11.23 -8.97
CA ALA A 342 -1.99 11.54 -8.05
C ALA A 342 -2.14 10.53 -6.89
N GLY A 343 -1.55 9.34 -7.02
CA GLY A 343 -1.45 8.38 -5.92
C GLY A 343 -0.52 8.85 -4.80
N ASN A 344 0.66 9.39 -5.15
CA ASN A 344 1.62 9.94 -4.20
C ASN A 344 1.29 11.38 -3.78
N ASP A 345 0.68 12.18 -4.68
CA ASP A 345 0.13 13.51 -4.39
C ASP A 345 -1.41 13.52 -4.50
N PRO A 346 -2.13 13.00 -3.50
CA PRO A 346 -3.60 12.99 -3.54
C PRO A 346 -4.21 14.40 -3.45
N GLN A 347 -3.43 15.43 -3.13
CA GLN A 347 -3.89 16.82 -3.24
C GLN A 347 -4.17 17.20 -4.70
N TRP A 348 -3.59 16.50 -5.67
CA TRP A 348 -3.92 16.68 -7.08
C TRP A 348 -5.39 16.34 -7.36
N LEU A 349 -5.90 15.23 -6.81
CA LEU A 349 -7.32 14.84 -6.94
C LEU A 349 -8.23 15.90 -6.35
N ALA A 350 -7.86 16.48 -5.21
CA ALA A 350 -8.59 17.58 -4.60
C ALA A 350 -8.62 18.84 -5.48
N ARG A 351 -7.49 19.19 -6.12
CA ARG A 351 -7.44 20.33 -7.06
C ARG A 351 -8.35 20.12 -8.28
N VAL A 352 -8.51 18.88 -8.73
CA VAL A 352 -9.47 18.53 -9.80
C VAL A 352 -10.89 18.68 -9.28
N ALA A 353 -11.21 18.10 -8.13
CA ALA A 353 -12.54 18.21 -7.51
C ALA A 353 -12.94 19.67 -7.26
N ALA A 354 -11.98 20.51 -6.84
CA ALA A 354 -12.17 21.94 -6.59
C ALA A 354 -12.61 22.75 -7.81
N ARG A 355 -12.35 22.26 -9.05
CA ARG A 355 -12.81 22.92 -10.28
C ARG A 355 -14.33 22.92 -10.40
N GLN A 356 -14.97 21.86 -9.92
CA GLN A 356 -16.43 21.76 -9.86
C GLN A 356 -16.99 22.23 -8.51
N ARG A 357 -16.25 21.96 -7.42
CA ARG A 357 -16.67 22.25 -6.04
C ARG A 357 -15.58 23.02 -5.29
N PRO A 358 -15.51 24.36 -5.42
CA PRO A 358 -14.44 25.18 -4.83
C PRO A 358 -14.29 25.07 -3.30
N GLY A 359 -15.30 24.55 -2.59
CA GLY A 359 -15.23 24.28 -1.15
C GLY A 359 -14.34 23.09 -0.77
N ILE A 360 -13.91 22.25 -1.72
CA ILE A 360 -12.94 21.18 -1.48
C ILE A 360 -11.54 21.78 -1.48
N ALA A 361 -11.08 22.22 -0.30
CA ALA A 361 -9.80 22.90 -0.14
C ALA A 361 -8.56 21.97 -0.24
N GLY A 362 -8.75 20.67 -0.04
CA GLY A 362 -7.68 19.67 -0.01
C GLY A 362 -8.23 18.25 -0.01
N PHE A 363 -7.34 17.26 -0.06
CA PHE A 363 -7.69 15.84 -0.14
C PHE A 363 -8.53 15.37 1.05
N GLU A 364 -8.34 15.97 2.21
CA GLU A 364 -9.11 15.72 3.42
C GLU A 364 -10.59 16.06 3.22
N GLY A 365 -10.89 17.16 2.52
CA GLY A 365 -12.26 17.52 2.17
C GLY A 365 -12.89 16.54 1.18
N LEU A 366 -12.13 16.13 0.16
CA LEU A 366 -12.56 15.14 -0.83
C LEU A 366 -12.84 13.78 -0.18
N PHE A 367 -11.93 13.32 0.67
CA PHE A 367 -12.07 12.09 1.44
C PHE A 367 -13.30 12.16 2.35
N ALA A 368 -13.51 13.27 3.06
CA ALA A 368 -14.68 13.45 3.91
C ALA A 368 -15.99 13.34 3.12
N ASP A 369 -16.05 13.95 1.93
CA ASP A 369 -17.24 13.90 1.09
C ASP A 369 -17.52 12.46 0.59
N TRP A 370 -16.47 11.71 0.21
CA TRP A 370 -16.60 10.28 -0.12
C TRP A 370 -17.06 9.44 1.08
N ALA A 371 -16.49 9.67 2.26
CA ALA A 371 -16.85 8.93 3.46
C ALA A 371 -18.31 9.18 3.86
N VAL A 372 -18.79 10.43 3.75
CA VAL A 372 -20.22 10.74 3.91
C VAL A 372 -21.07 10.08 2.82
N ALA A 373 -20.61 10.02 1.57
CA ALA A 373 -21.31 9.34 0.48
C ALA A 373 -21.51 7.83 0.78
N ASN A 374 -20.54 7.17 1.41
CA ASN A 374 -20.67 5.77 1.85
C ASN A 374 -21.75 5.57 2.92
N ALA A 375 -22.05 6.60 3.73
CA ALA A 375 -23.08 6.55 4.78
C ALA A 375 -24.47 6.97 4.28
N LEU A 376 -24.55 7.96 3.40
CA LEU A 376 -25.82 8.54 2.93
C LEU A 376 -26.30 7.94 1.61
N ASN A 377 -25.43 8.00 0.60
CA ASN A 377 -25.71 7.72 -0.80
C ASN A 377 -27.01 8.35 -1.33
N ASP A 378 -27.21 9.63 -1.04
CA ASP A 378 -28.40 10.39 -1.41
C ASP A 378 -28.03 11.62 -2.24
N PRO A 379 -28.38 11.67 -3.55
CA PRO A 379 -28.03 12.78 -4.42
C PRO A 379 -28.84 14.06 -4.15
N SER A 380 -29.88 14.01 -3.32
CA SER A 380 -30.66 15.19 -2.93
C SER A 380 -30.01 16.02 -1.82
N VAL A 381 -29.04 15.45 -1.11
CA VAL A 381 -28.34 16.11 0.01
C VAL A 381 -27.19 16.96 -0.52
N GLY A 382 -27.10 18.21 -0.05
CA GLY A 382 -26.09 19.17 -0.48
C GLY A 382 -26.22 19.51 -1.97
N ASP A 383 -25.12 19.40 -2.72
CA ASP A 383 -25.08 19.58 -4.18
C ASP A 383 -24.96 18.24 -4.94
N GLY A 384 -25.42 17.15 -4.32
CA GLY A 384 -25.34 15.79 -4.85
C GLY A 384 -23.99 15.10 -4.70
N ARG A 385 -23.02 15.72 -4.01
CA ARG A 385 -21.69 15.14 -3.74
C ARG A 385 -21.67 13.92 -2.83
N TYR A 386 -22.78 13.60 -2.17
CA TYR A 386 -22.87 12.51 -1.20
C TYR A 386 -23.54 11.25 -1.77
N ALA A 387 -23.38 11.00 -3.07
CA ALA A 387 -23.92 9.83 -3.75
C ALA A 387 -23.08 9.39 -4.95
N TYR A 388 -23.15 8.11 -5.32
CA TYR A 388 -22.60 7.57 -6.57
C TYR A 388 -23.20 6.20 -6.94
N ARG A 389 -23.32 5.94 -8.24
CA ARG A 389 -23.86 4.73 -8.89
C ARG A 389 -22.83 3.61 -8.93
N GLY A 390 -22.43 3.17 -7.75
CA GLY A 390 -21.51 2.04 -7.60
C GLY A 390 -21.37 1.55 -6.17
N LEU A 391 -22.12 2.13 -5.24
CA LEU A 391 -22.14 1.73 -3.85
C LEU A 391 -23.13 0.56 -3.66
N PRO A 392 -22.68 -0.65 -3.31
CA PRO A 392 -23.56 -1.82 -3.21
C PRO A 392 -24.49 -1.76 -1.99
N ARG A 393 -24.07 -1.09 -0.92
CA ARG A 393 -24.87 -0.77 0.26
C ARG A 393 -24.25 0.39 1.02
N ARG A 394 -25.02 1.06 1.87
CA ARG A 394 -24.47 2.04 2.81
C ARG A 394 -23.68 1.34 3.92
N THR A 395 -22.68 2.01 4.45
CA THR A 395 -21.97 1.53 5.64
C THR A 395 -22.89 1.53 6.87
N GLU A 396 -22.56 0.69 7.85
CA GLU A 396 -23.33 0.56 9.09
C GLU A 396 -22.74 1.45 10.18
N MET A 397 -23.59 1.93 11.08
CA MET A 397 -23.17 2.68 12.25
C MET A 397 -22.79 1.75 13.39
N THR A 398 -21.76 2.12 14.13
CA THR A 398 -21.42 1.58 15.44
C THR A 398 -22.15 2.38 16.51
N SER A 399 -22.96 1.70 17.31
CA SER A 399 -23.65 2.31 18.45
C SER A 399 -22.68 2.72 19.55
N LEU A 400 -22.95 3.86 20.18
CA LEU A 400 -22.20 4.36 21.32
C LEU A 400 -23.07 4.29 22.57
N ASP A 401 -22.48 3.79 23.66
CA ASP A 401 -23.08 3.87 24.98
C ASP A 401 -22.93 5.28 25.57
N ARG A 402 -23.80 5.64 26.52
CA ARG A 402 -23.64 6.88 27.28
C ARG A 402 -22.40 6.85 28.16
N GLY A 403 -21.82 8.02 28.40
CA GLY A 403 -20.56 8.16 29.12
C GLY A 403 -19.38 8.27 28.17
N THR A 404 -18.21 7.81 28.61
CA THR A 404 -16.95 7.97 27.89
C THR A 404 -16.53 6.69 27.21
N THR A 405 -16.28 6.77 25.90
CA THR A 405 -15.75 5.69 25.08
C THR A 405 -14.41 6.14 24.48
N SER A 406 -13.38 5.29 24.58
CA SER A 406 -12.11 5.47 23.88
C SER A 406 -12.04 4.51 22.70
N ALA A 407 -11.51 4.98 21.58
CA ALA A 407 -11.34 4.17 20.38
C ALA A 407 -10.08 4.62 19.60
N GLU A 408 -9.74 3.84 18.58
CA GLU A 408 -8.68 4.13 17.62
C GLU A 408 -9.27 4.12 16.22
N VAL A 409 -8.75 4.97 15.35
CA VAL A 409 -9.09 4.98 13.92
C VAL A 409 -7.80 5.16 13.10
N ARG A 410 -7.69 4.44 11.99
CA ARG A 410 -6.58 4.52 11.06
C ARG A 410 -6.63 5.84 10.29
N GLN A 411 -5.46 6.34 9.88
CA GLN A 411 -5.40 7.54 9.03
C GLN A 411 -6.16 7.26 7.73
N TYR A 412 -7.00 8.17 7.24
CA TYR A 412 -7.87 7.96 6.09
C TYR A 412 -8.73 6.67 6.16
N GLY A 413 -9.01 6.19 7.38
CA GLY A 413 -10.10 5.27 7.71
C GLY A 413 -11.27 6.05 8.33
N ALA A 414 -12.42 5.42 8.53
CA ALA A 414 -13.59 6.12 9.08
C ALA A 414 -14.38 5.27 10.08
N ASP A 415 -14.69 5.87 11.21
CA ASP A 415 -15.69 5.38 12.17
C ASP A 415 -17.02 6.09 11.93
N TYR A 416 -18.11 5.33 11.87
CA TYR A 416 -19.47 5.83 11.71
C TYR A 416 -20.25 5.61 12.99
N LEU A 417 -20.40 6.65 13.80
CA LEU A 417 -20.90 6.53 15.17
C LEU A 417 -22.34 7.02 15.27
N GLY A 418 -23.23 6.15 15.77
CA GLY A 418 -24.64 6.47 15.95
C GLY A 418 -25.56 5.25 16.02
N PRO A 419 -26.89 5.46 16.00
CA PRO A 419 -27.55 6.75 15.98
C PRO A 419 -27.31 7.54 17.29
N LEU A 420 -27.24 8.86 17.17
CA LEU A 420 -27.19 9.80 18.28
C LEU A 420 -28.55 10.48 18.39
N ASP A 421 -29.30 10.21 19.46
CA ASP A 421 -30.61 10.80 19.70
C ASP A 421 -30.51 11.92 20.74
N GLY A 422 -30.94 13.13 20.36
CA GLY A 422 -30.99 14.27 21.27
C GLY A 422 -32.16 14.20 22.27
N PRO A 423 -32.12 14.98 23.37
CA PRO A 423 -31.13 16.00 23.67
C PRO A 423 -29.81 15.41 24.24
N LEU A 424 -28.68 15.78 23.62
CA LEU A 424 -27.36 15.20 23.91
C LEU A 424 -26.24 16.24 23.69
N THR A 425 -25.22 16.21 24.54
CA THR A 425 -23.93 16.87 24.28
C THR A 425 -22.88 15.80 24.02
N LEU A 426 -22.24 15.88 22.86
CA LEU A 426 -21.10 15.05 22.46
C LEU A 426 -19.82 15.87 22.58
N ARG A 427 -18.83 15.36 23.31
CA ARG A 427 -17.48 15.92 23.34
C ARG A 427 -16.51 14.95 22.70
N PHE A 428 -15.78 15.42 21.71
CA PHE A 428 -14.72 14.70 21.03
C PHE A 428 -13.36 15.22 21.52
N ASP A 429 -12.46 14.31 21.88
CA ASP A 429 -11.08 14.59 22.27
C ASP A 429 -10.14 13.65 21.52
N GLY A 430 -9.60 14.14 20.40
CA GLY A 430 -8.62 13.42 19.60
C GLY A 430 -7.19 13.67 20.09
N ALA A 431 -6.30 12.70 19.87
CA ALA A 431 -4.87 12.87 20.13
C ALA A 431 -4.30 14.07 19.36
N ASP A 432 -3.36 14.80 19.99
CA ASP A 432 -2.66 15.96 19.40
C ASP A 432 -1.56 15.57 18.40
N THR A 433 -1.04 14.35 18.53
CA THR A 433 0.10 13.82 17.78
C THR A 433 -0.06 12.33 17.58
N VAL A 434 0.64 11.81 16.58
CA VAL A 434 0.76 10.38 16.30
C VAL A 434 2.22 10.04 15.99
N PRO A 435 2.70 8.84 16.35
CA PRO A 435 4.02 8.40 15.93
C PRO A 435 4.10 8.33 14.40
N LEU A 436 5.25 8.68 13.84
CA LEU A 436 5.52 8.56 12.41
C LEU A 436 5.63 7.09 12.00
N VAL A 437 6.28 6.30 12.85
CA VAL A 437 6.43 4.84 12.76
C VAL A 437 6.34 4.23 14.17
N GLY A 438 6.42 2.91 14.30
CA GLY A 438 6.23 2.18 15.56
C GLY A 438 7.27 2.43 16.67
N VAL A 439 8.29 3.25 16.43
CA VAL A 439 9.34 3.56 17.41
C VAL A 439 9.75 5.04 17.33
N LEU A 440 10.25 5.56 18.45
CA LEU A 440 10.94 6.84 18.52
C LEU A 440 12.45 6.66 18.22
N PRO A 441 13.20 7.75 17.96
CA PRO A 441 14.67 7.71 17.85
C PRO A 441 15.33 6.91 18.98
N ALA A 442 16.38 6.15 18.64
CA ALA A 442 16.98 5.21 19.57
C ALA A 442 17.69 5.92 20.73
N ARG A 443 18.26 7.09 20.43
CA ARG A 443 18.81 8.07 21.36
C ARG A 443 18.47 9.48 20.89
N GLY A 444 18.67 10.45 21.78
CA GLY A 444 18.49 11.86 21.44
C GLY A 444 17.05 12.19 21.03
N ARG A 445 16.92 13.15 20.12
CA ARG A 445 15.67 13.68 19.60
C ARG A 445 15.44 13.33 18.15
N PHE A 446 16.46 12.92 17.40
CA PHE A 446 16.36 12.71 15.97
C PHE A 446 16.96 11.38 15.54
N ALA A 447 16.38 10.79 14.49
CA ALA A 447 16.97 9.70 13.73
C ALA A 447 16.82 10.00 12.23
N TRP A 448 17.60 9.33 11.38
CA TRP A 448 17.42 9.40 9.92
C TRP A 448 16.37 8.37 9.48
N TRP A 449 15.27 8.81 8.89
CA TRP A 449 14.24 7.95 8.29
C TRP A 449 14.38 7.91 6.78
N SER A 450 14.24 6.74 6.17
CA SER A 450 14.31 6.56 4.71
C SER A 450 13.16 7.17 3.93
N ASN A 451 12.10 7.61 4.64
CA ASN A 451 10.76 7.72 4.09
C ASN A 451 10.26 6.34 3.61
N ARG A 452 9.11 6.30 2.95
CA ARG A 452 8.51 5.10 2.39
C ARG A 452 7.84 5.37 1.05
N GLY A 453 7.75 4.35 0.21
CA GLY A 453 6.96 4.37 -1.04
C GLY A 453 7.16 3.07 -1.80
N ASP A 454 6.23 2.76 -2.70
CA ASP A 454 6.36 1.68 -3.69
C ASP A 454 7.27 2.15 -4.85
N GLU A 455 7.94 1.23 -5.55
CA GLU A 455 8.89 1.44 -6.66
C GLU A 455 9.88 2.59 -6.39
N SER A 456 10.50 2.58 -5.22
CA SER A 456 11.28 3.72 -4.74
C SER A 456 12.69 3.41 -4.25
N VAL A 457 13.57 4.40 -4.36
CA VAL A 457 14.96 4.37 -3.89
C VAL A 457 15.24 5.63 -3.06
N ALA A 458 15.70 5.43 -1.82
CA ALA A 458 16.25 6.51 -0.99
C ALA A 458 17.72 6.21 -0.65
N THR A 459 18.55 7.25 -0.58
CA THR A 459 19.97 7.11 -0.23
C THR A 459 20.42 8.15 0.80
N LEU A 460 21.37 7.75 1.64
CA LEU A 460 22.08 8.62 2.58
C LEU A 460 23.59 8.37 2.40
N THR A 461 24.29 9.33 1.79
CA THR A 461 25.69 9.15 1.31
C THR A 461 26.67 10.07 2.03
N ARG A 462 27.87 9.57 2.36
CA ARG A 462 28.94 10.37 2.94
C ARG A 462 30.32 9.91 2.47
N SER A 463 31.25 10.86 2.33
CA SER A 463 32.67 10.53 2.17
C SER A 463 33.32 10.21 3.52
N VAL A 464 34.04 9.09 3.58
CA VAL A 464 34.76 8.61 4.76
C VAL A 464 36.24 8.50 4.43
N ASP A 465 37.09 9.13 5.24
CA ASP A 465 38.54 9.04 5.10
C ASP A 465 39.10 7.91 5.98
N LEU A 466 39.56 6.82 5.35
CA LEU A 466 40.18 5.68 6.02
C LEU A 466 41.71 5.64 5.82
N ARG A 467 42.32 6.70 5.28
CA ARG A 467 43.77 6.74 5.00
C ARG A 467 44.64 6.64 6.24
N GLY A 468 44.13 7.12 7.38
CA GLY A 468 44.85 7.16 8.65
C GLY A 468 44.77 5.89 9.50
N VAL A 469 44.03 4.87 9.06
CA VAL A 469 43.73 3.68 9.87
C VAL A 469 44.10 2.39 9.13
N ALA A 470 44.55 1.38 9.88
CA ALA A 470 44.87 0.04 9.34
C ALA A 470 43.68 -0.94 9.42
N ARG A 471 42.68 -0.61 10.22
CA ARG A 471 41.42 -1.34 10.40
C ARG A 471 40.31 -0.34 10.69
N ALA A 472 39.09 -0.64 10.27
CA ALA A 472 37.95 0.22 10.49
C ALA A 472 36.68 -0.62 10.62
N THR A 473 35.81 -0.25 11.55
CA THR A 473 34.51 -0.88 11.76
C THR A 473 33.42 0.17 11.65
N LEU A 474 32.39 -0.09 10.84
CA LEU A 474 31.14 0.67 10.90
C LEU A 474 30.21 0.04 11.94
N THR A 475 29.69 0.84 12.86
CA THR A 475 28.62 0.44 13.79
C THR A 475 27.50 1.46 13.74
N PHE A 476 26.24 1.01 13.76
CA PHE A 476 25.08 1.89 13.80
C PHE A 476 23.89 1.17 14.43
N ARG A 477 22.89 1.93 14.86
CA ARG A 477 21.58 1.41 15.23
C ARG A 477 20.66 1.48 14.02
N VAL A 478 19.88 0.44 13.83
CA VAL A 478 18.86 0.38 12.78
C VAL A 478 17.57 -0.19 13.32
N TRP A 479 16.46 0.39 12.90
CA TRP A 479 15.13 -0.18 12.99
C TRP A 479 14.57 -0.23 11.56
N HIS A 480 13.91 -1.31 11.20
CA HIS A 480 13.24 -1.44 9.90
C HIS A 480 12.04 -2.38 9.98
N GLU A 481 11.05 -2.08 9.16
CA GLU A 481 9.88 -2.91 8.84
C GLU A 481 9.74 -2.85 7.32
N LEU A 482 10.34 -3.83 6.63
CA LEU A 482 10.44 -3.94 5.17
C LEU A 482 9.76 -5.22 4.72
N GLU A 483 9.15 -5.22 3.53
CA GLU A 483 8.61 -6.46 3.00
C GLU A 483 9.73 -7.49 2.79
N ARG A 484 9.54 -8.67 3.37
CA ARG A 484 10.56 -9.69 3.37
C ARG A 484 10.81 -10.27 1.97
N HIS A 485 12.06 -10.19 1.54
CA HIS A 485 12.59 -10.66 0.25
C HIS A 485 12.26 -9.83 -0.99
N TYR A 486 11.50 -8.75 -0.83
CA TYR A 486 11.13 -7.83 -1.90
C TYR A 486 11.80 -6.47 -1.70
N ASP A 487 11.61 -5.91 -0.50
CA ASP A 487 12.25 -4.67 -0.06
C ASP A 487 13.58 -4.96 0.63
N TYR A 488 14.60 -4.16 0.29
CA TYR A 488 15.93 -4.26 0.90
C TYR A 488 16.53 -2.91 1.23
N ALA A 489 17.15 -2.85 2.41
CA ALA A 489 18.10 -1.81 2.74
C ALA A 489 19.54 -2.32 2.61
N PHE A 490 20.44 -1.51 2.04
CA PHE A 490 21.85 -1.88 1.86
C PHE A 490 22.76 -0.86 2.51
N VAL A 491 23.87 -1.33 3.07
CA VAL A 491 25.03 -0.48 3.33
C VAL A 491 26.09 -0.83 2.31
N ALA A 492 26.54 0.14 1.55
CA ALA A 492 27.48 -0.09 0.46
C ALA A 492 28.61 0.93 0.44
N VAL A 493 29.75 0.50 -0.09
CA VAL A 493 30.96 1.33 -0.25
C VAL A 493 31.33 1.44 -1.72
N SER A 494 31.69 2.65 -2.13
CA SER A 494 32.27 2.93 -3.44
C SER A 494 33.68 3.51 -3.29
N THR A 495 34.61 3.02 -4.12
CA THR A 495 36.01 3.46 -4.17
C THR A 495 36.34 4.27 -5.43
N ASP A 496 35.37 4.46 -6.32
CA ASP A 496 35.52 5.09 -7.64
C ASP A 496 34.65 6.34 -7.81
N GLY A 497 34.24 6.95 -6.68
CA GLY A 497 33.44 8.18 -6.69
C GLY A 497 31.95 7.96 -6.95
N GLY A 498 31.45 6.74 -6.74
CA GLY A 498 30.04 6.38 -6.85
C GLY A 498 29.67 5.65 -8.14
N GLY A 499 30.66 5.25 -8.95
CA GLY A 499 30.47 4.50 -10.18
C GLY A 499 30.03 3.05 -9.94
N ALA A 500 30.66 2.38 -8.98
CA ALA A 500 30.29 1.04 -8.54
C ALA A 500 30.20 0.95 -7.00
N TRP A 501 29.31 0.08 -6.52
CA TRP A 501 28.96 -0.08 -5.11
C TRP A 501 29.07 -1.53 -4.67
N ARG A 502 29.79 -1.77 -3.56
CA ARG A 502 29.89 -3.08 -2.92
C ARG A 502 29.09 -3.09 -1.63
N THR A 503 28.08 -3.96 -1.52
CA THR A 503 27.33 -4.18 -0.26
C THR A 503 28.25 -4.76 0.82
N LEU A 504 27.99 -4.40 2.08
CA LEU A 504 28.73 -4.88 3.24
C LEU A 504 27.92 -5.95 3.99
N PRO A 505 28.51 -7.11 4.30
CA PRO A 505 27.89 -8.05 5.22
C PRO A 505 27.85 -7.46 6.64
N GLY A 506 26.67 -7.53 7.26
CA GLY A 506 26.40 -7.14 8.64
C GLY A 506 26.07 -8.33 9.53
N LEU A 507 25.53 -8.05 10.72
CA LEU A 507 25.11 -9.07 11.69
C LEU A 507 23.78 -9.71 11.30
N THR A 508 22.88 -8.95 10.67
CA THR A 508 21.53 -9.40 10.30
C THR A 508 21.22 -9.25 8.81
N THR A 509 22.21 -8.94 7.97
CA THR A 509 22.05 -8.94 6.50
C THR A 509 21.91 -10.36 5.96
N SER A 510 21.14 -10.54 4.89
CA SER A 510 21.04 -11.78 4.13
C SER A 510 21.44 -11.58 2.66
N ASP A 511 21.97 -12.62 2.04
CA ASP A 511 22.18 -12.76 0.60
C ASP A 511 21.09 -13.62 -0.09
N ASP A 512 20.05 -14.00 0.66
CA ASP A 512 18.87 -14.65 0.11
C ASP A 512 18.20 -13.74 -0.91
N ASP A 513 17.84 -14.30 -2.05
CA ASP A 513 17.26 -13.55 -3.16
C ASP A 513 16.14 -14.32 -3.86
N PRO A 514 15.10 -14.83 -3.18
CA PRO A 514 14.12 -15.71 -3.82
C PRO A 514 13.32 -15.03 -4.95
N GLN A 515 13.32 -13.69 -5.02
CA GLN A 515 12.57 -12.88 -5.98
C GLN A 515 13.42 -12.15 -7.03
N GLY A 516 14.75 -12.17 -6.92
CA GLY A 516 15.62 -11.46 -7.87
C GLY A 516 15.72 -9.95 -7.60
N HIS A 517 15.55 -9.54 -6.34
CA HIS A 517 15.58 -8.15 -5.88
C HIS A 517 16.78 -7.82 -4.99
N ASN A 518 17.46 -8.82 -4.42
CA ASN A 518 18.62 -8.61 -3.57
C ASN A 518 19.88 -8.30 -4.41
N LEU A 519 20.57 -7.20 -4.08
CA LEU A 519 21.79 -6.74 -4.77
C LEU A 519 23.08 -7.12 -4.01
N GLY A 520 22.99 -8.03 -3.04
CA GLY A 520 24.12 -8.57 -2.30
C GLY A 520 23.76 -8.86 -0.84
N ASN A 521 24.34 -8.12 0.11
CA ASN A 521 24.07 -8.27 1.55
C ASN A 521 23.04 -7.22 1.99
N GLY A 522 21.76 -7.59 2.01
CA GLY A 522 20.65 -6.69 2.31
C GLY A 522 20.00 -6.95 3.66
N LEU A 523 19.47 -5.91 4.29
CA LEU A 523 18.53 -5.99 5.41
C LEU A 523 17.11 -6.06 4.83
N THR A 524 16.31 -7.02 5.27
CA THR A 524 14.92 -7.24 4.81
C THR A 524 14.07 -7.79 5.96
N GLY A 525 12.75 -7.75 5.84
CA GLY A 525 11.83 -8.17 6.89
C GLY A 525 11.78 -7.21 8.08
N VAL A 526 11.53 -7.76 9.28
CA VAL A 526 11.32 -6.98 10.51
C VAL A 526 12.54 -7.02 11.44
N SER A 527 13.13 -5.84 11.69
CA SER A 527 14.32 -5.68 12.54
C SER A 527 14.16 -6.32 13.92
N GLY A 528 15.10 -7.19 14.26
CA GLY A 528 15.13 -7.89 15.52
C GLY A 528 14.13 -9.03 15.67
N VAL A 529 13.26 -9.32 14.69
CA VAL A 529 12.37 -10.48 14.72
C VAL A 529 12.71 -11.36 13.51
N PRO A 530 13.64 -12.33 13.66
CA PRO A 530 14.08 -13.17 12.55
C PRO A 530 12.89 -13.82 11.85
N GLU A 531 12.97 -13.90 10.53
CA GLU A 531 12.00 -14.53 9.65
C GLU A 531 10.62 -13.88 9.53
N ALA A 532 10.31 -12.84 10.33
CA ALA A 532 9.02 -12.18 10.31
C ALA A 532 8.88 -11.17 9.15
N ASP A 533 7.66 -11.08 8.63
CA ASP A 533 7.25 -10.06 7.67
C ASP A 533 6.45 -8.93 8.36
N ILE A 534 6.18 -7.84 7.64
CA ILE A 534 5.53 -6.62 8.16
C ILE A 534 4.11 -6.84 8.68
N ALA A 535 3.44 -7.94 8.29
CA ALA A 535 2.14 -8.32 8.80
C ALA A 535 2.19 -9.10 10.12
N ASP A 536 3.35 -9.68 10.47
CA ASP A 536 3.47 -10.66 11.55
C ASP A 536 4.00 -10.04 12.86
N ALA A 537 4.84 -9.01 12.76
CA ALA A 537 5.56 -8.47 13.90
C ALA A 537 5.87 -6.97 13.76
N ARG A 538 6.23 -6.35 14.89
CA ARG A 538 6.77 -4.99 14.96
C ARG A 538 8.28 -5.03 15.18
N GLY A 539 8.99 -4.12 14.53
CA GLY A 539 10.45 -4.02 14.59
C GLY A 539 10.97 -3.48 15.93
N ARG A 540 12.23 -3.76 16.23
CA ARG A 540 12.96 -3.20 17.36
C ARG A 540 14.34 -2.70 16.93
N TRP A 541 14.81 -1.64 17.58
CA TRP A 541 16.16 -1.15 17.37
C TRP A 541 17.20 -2.25 17.63
N ILE A 542 17.97 -2.59 16.61
CA ILE A 542 19.12 -3.48 16.67
C ILE A 542 20.40 -2.70 16.41
N THR A 543 21.54 -3.30 16.72
CA THR A 543 22.86 -2.74 16.40
C THR A 543 23.47 -3.56 15.29
N GLU A 544 23.90 -2.88 14.23
CA GLU A 544 24.63 -3.45 13.12
C GLU A 544 26.13 -3.18 13.24
N ARG A 545 26.91 -4.10 12.67
CA ARG A 545 28.37 -4.02 12.64
C ARG A 545 28.90 -4.56 11.33
N MET A 546 29.66 -3.74 10.61
CA MET A 546 30.19 -4.07 9.29
C MET A 546 31.69 -3.76 9.20
N ASP A 547 32.45 -4.62 8.54
CA ASP A 547 33.90 -4.46 8.38
C ASP A 547 34.24 -3.50 7.23
N LEU A 548 34.97 -2.42 7.55
CA LEU A 548 35.52 -1.48 6.58
C LEU A 548 37.02 -1.68 6.35
N THR A 549 37.66 -2.61 7.05
CA THR A 549 39.10 -2.91 6.94
C THR A 549 39.57 -3.16 5.51
N PRO A 550 38.81 -3.82 4.61
CA PRO A 550 39.20 -3.99 3.21
C PRO A 550 39.39 -2.67 2.43
N PHE A 551 38.93 -1.54 2.99
CA PHE A 551 39.03 -0.21 2.39
C PHE A 551 39.96 0.72 3.20
N ALA A 552 40.70 0.19 4.18
CA ALA A 552 41.69 0.95 4.94
C ALA A 552 42.80 1.50 4.01
N GLY A 553 43.35 2.67 4.34
CA GLY A 553 44.40 3.31 3.54
C GLY A 553 43.91 4.18 2.38
N GLN A 554 42.60 4.34 2.18
CA GLN A 554 42.02 5.17 1.13
C GLN A 554 40.79 5.97 1.60
N GLN A 555 40.32 6.91 0.79
CA GLN A 555 39.05 7.59 1.00
C GLN A 555 37.96 6.87 0.20
N VAL A 556 36.77 6.71 0.78
CA VAL A 556 35.65 6.01 0.15
C VAL A 556 34.35 6.81 0.26
N LEU A 557 33.35 6.46 -0.53
CA LEU A 557 31.96 6.82 -0.27
C LEU A 557 31.28 5.67 0.48
N LEU A 558 30.60 5.99 1.56
CA LEU A 558 29.69 5.11 2.29
C LEU A 558 28.26 5.54 2.00
N ARG A 559 27.37 4.60 1.71
CA ARG A 559 25.96 4.89 1.41
C ARG A 559 25.04 3.86 2.07
N PHE A 560 24.00 4.38 2.72
CA PHE A 560 22.81 3.61 3.05
C PHE A 560 21.82 3.74 1.90
N TRP A 561 21.24 2.62 1.49
CA TRP A 561 20.20 2.52 0.47
C TRP A 561 18.94 1.97 1.11
N MET A 562 17.79 2.52 0.72
CA MET A 562 16.47 1.88 0.84
C MET A 562 16.00 1.62 -0.59
N VAL A 563 15.69 0.37 -0.93
CA VAL A 563 15.14 -0.01 -2.23
C VAL A 563 13.86 -0.78 -1.97
N SER A 564 12.78 -0.31 -2.58
CA SER A 564 11.44 -0.91 -2.46
C SER A 564 10.96 -1.41 -3.82
N ASP A 565 10.24 -2.52 -3.83
CA ASP A 565 9.78 -3.16 -5.05
C ASP A 565 8.44 -2.60 -5.58
N ALA A 566 7.69 -3.35 -6.41
CA ALA A 566 6.46 -2.85 -7.02
C ALA A 566 5.35 -2.54 -6.01
N ALA A 567 5.29 -3.35 -4.95
CA ALA A 567 4.28 -3.37 -3.89
C ALA A 567 4.59 -4.64 -3.06
N LEU A 568 4.50 -4.64 -1.74
CA LEU A 568 3.93 -3.64 -0.82
C LEU A 568 5.01 -2.97 0.01
N ASN A 569 4.95 -1.65 0.18
CA ASN A 569 5.90 -0.99 1.06
C ASN A 569 5.51 -0.98 2.56
N GLY A 570 6.47 -1.35 3.41
CA GLY A 570 6.39 -1.08 4.86
C GLY A 570 6.69 0.38 5.25
N PRO A 571 6.78 0.70 6.55
CA PRO A 571 7.20 2.01 7.05
C PRO A 571 8.64 2.42 6.69
N GLY A 572 9.46 1.52 6.18
CA GLY A 572 10.85 1.79 5.79
C GLY A 572 11.85 1.55 6.92
N LEU A 573 12.93 2.34 6.97
CA LEU A 573 13.99 2.19 7.95
C LEU A 573 14.35 3.49 8.69
N LEU A 574 14.81 3.33 9.92
CA LEU A 574 15.43 4.37 10.74
C LEU A 574 16.89 4.02 11.03
N LEU A 575 17.77 5.01 10.94
CA LEU A 575 19.20 4.92 11.28
C LEU A 575 19.53 5.91 12.39
N ASP A 576 20.35 5.47 13.34
CA ASP A 576 20.82 6.30 14.46
C ASP A 576 22.21 5.81 14.91
N ASP A 577 22.94 6.63 15.68
CA ASP A 577 24.20 6.27 16.32
C ASP A 577 25.27 5.72 15.34
N ILE A 578 25.38 6.29 14.13
CA ILE A 578 26.32 5.87 13.08
C ILE A 578 27.75 6.25 13.47
N ARG A 579 28.65 5.28 13.59
CA ARG A 579 30.02 5.48 14.09
C ARG A 579 31.05 4.68 13.32
N ILE A 580 32.23 5.27 13.15
CA ILE A 580 33.45 4.58 12.74
C ILE A 580 34.51 4.91 13.81
N PRO A 581 34.57 4.13 14.90
CA PRO A 581 35.37 4.49 16.07
C PRO A 581 36.85 4.73 15.77
N GLU A 582 37.43 3.96 14.85
CA GLU A 582 38.86 4.05 14.51
C GLU A 582 39.22 5.38 13.81
N THR A 583 38.26 6.07 13.18
CA THR A 583 38.47 7.41 12.61
C THR A 583 37.99 8.52 13.53
N GLY A 584 37.31 8.18 14.63
CA GLY A 584 36.64 9.13 15.52
C GLY A 584 35.33 9.68 14.96
N PHE A 585 34.84 9.18 13.82
CA PHE A 585 33.56 9.62 13.25
C PHE A 585 32.38 9.10 14.08
N ALA A 586 31.43 9.98 14.37
CA ALA A 586 30.16 9.68 15.01
C ALA A 586 29.07 10.66 14.52
N ASP A 587 27.88 10.15 14.27
CA ASP A 587 26.66 10.89 13.97
C ASP A 587 25.47 10.21 14.67
N ASP A 588 24.85 10.92 15.61
CA ASP A 588 23.62 10.53 16.32
C ASP A 588 22.40 11.26 15.75
N ALA A 589 22.51 11.80 14.53
CA ALA A 589 21.49 12.58 13.86
C ALA A 589 21.03 13.84 14.61
N GLU A 590 21.76 14.35 15.61
CA GLU A 590 21.39 15.57 16.32
C GLU A 590 21.94 16.84 15.64
N ALA A 591 23.11 16.75 15.01
CA ALA A 591 23.89 17.89 14.54
C ALA A 591 23.74 18.19 13.03
N GLY A 592 22.53 18.57 12.61
CA GLY A 592 22.27 18.92 11.20
C GLY A 592 22.37 17.68 10.30
N ASP A 593 22.83 17.88 9.07
CA ASP A 593 23.06 16.75 8.16
C ASP A 593 24.36 15.99 8.46
N ALA A 594 25.19 16.47 9.40
CA ALA A 594 26.51 15.92 9.72
C ALA A 594 27.43 15.67 8.51
N GLY A 595 27.16 16.30 7.34
CA GLY A 595 27.83 16.10 6.06
C GLY A 595 27.39 14.86 5.28
N TRP A 596 26.21 14.30 5.60
CA TRP A 596 25.49 13.38 4.75
C TRP A 596 24.81 14.12 3.58
N GLN A 597 24.75 13.45 2.44
CA GLN A 597 23.96 13.83 1.29
C GLN A 597 22.75 12.92 1.23
N SER A 598 21.58 13.48 1.50
CA SER A 598 20.32 12.74 1.49
C SER A 598 19.61 12.87 0.15
N GLN A 599 19.04 11.76 -0.32
CA GLN A 599 17.99 11.70 -1.34
C GLN A 599 16.88 10.80 -0.81
N GLY A 600 15.74 11.37 -0.43
CA GLY A 600 14.62 10.64 0.18
C GLY A 600 14.73 10.44 1.69
N PHE A 601 15.94 10.33 2.26
CA PHE A 601 16.10 10.28 3.71
C PHE A 601 15.79 11.64 4.38
N VAL A 602 15.27 11.60 5.59
CA VAL A 602 14.94 12.80 6.36
C VAL A 602 15.20 12.56 7.84
N ARG A 603 15.82 13.52 8.52
CA ARG A 603 15.87 13.47 9.99
C ARG A 603 14.45 13.51 10.53
N THR A 604 14.13 12.87 11.64
CA THR A 604 12.77 12.86 12.18
C THR A 604 12.82 12.76 13.68
N THR A 605 11.88 13.40 14.36
CA THR A 605 11.66 13.20 15.80
C THR A 605 10.83 11.96 16.11
N GLY A 606 10.28 11.32 15.08
CA GLY A 606 9.37 10.18 15.18
C GLY A 606 7.93 10.56 15.54
N ILE A 607 7.59 11.86 15.60
CA ILE A 607 6.27 12.34 16.02
C ILE A 607 5.77 13.40 15.04
N VAL A 608 4.58 13.19 14.47
CA VAL A 608 3.91 14.16 13.58
C VAL A 608 2.63 14.73 14.22
N PRO A 609 2.21 15.96 13.86
CA PRO A 609 0.94 16.51 14.31
C PRO A 609 -0.25 15.65 13.84
N GLN A 610 -1.18 15.33 14.74
CA GLN A 610 -2.38 14.57 14.36
C GLN A 610 -3.47 15.52 13.82
N ARG A 611 -4.15 15.09 12.76
CA ARG A 611 -5.25 15.83 12.13
C ARG A 611 -6.53 15.01 12.15
N TRP A 612 -7.66 15.67 12.35
CA TRP A 612 -8.98 15.04 12.50
C TRP A 612 -9.99 15.61 11.52
N ILE A 613 -10.88 14.74 11.04
CA ILE A 613 -12.09 15.10 10.31
C ILE A 613 -13.28 14.63 11.13
N LEU A 614 -14.20 15.55 11.38
CA LEU A 614 -15.53 15.25 11.88
C LEU A 614 -16.57 15.65 10.81
N ARG A 615 -17.55 14.78 10.58
CA ARG A 615 -18.78 15.13 9.85
C ARG A 615 -19.98 14.69 10.66
N LEU A 616 -20.84 15.65 10.98
CA LEU A 616 -22.09 15.40 11.65
C LEU A 616 -23.22 15.42 10.63
N ILE A 617 -23.86 14.28 10.48
CA ILE A 617 -24.99 14.06 9.59
C ILE A 617 -26.25 14.12 10.45
N ARG A 618 -27.05 15.20 10.32
CA ARG A 618 -28.30 15.39 11.06
C ARG A 618 -29.49 14.97 10.21
N PHE A 619 -30.45 14.33 10.85
CA PHE A 619 -31.74 13.94 10.27
C PHE A 619 -32.85 14.66 11.05
N THR A 620 -33.58 15.55 10.38
CA THR A 620 -34.64 16.37 10.98
C THR A 620 -35.86 16.38 10.06
N ASP A 621 -36.98 15.81 10.49
CA ASP A 621 -38.27 15.83 9.79
C ASP A 621 -38.24 15.48 8.28
N GLY A 622 -37.32 14.59 7.87
CA GLY A 622 -37.15 14.16 6.48
C GLY A 622 -36.05 14.91 5.72
N ASP A 623 -35.54 16.00 6.28
CA ASP A 623 -34.36 16.70 5.77
C ASP A 623 -33.07 16.09 6.34
N THR A 624 -32.02 16.08 5.53
CA THR A 624 -30.68 15.63 5.93
C THR A 624 -29.68 16.74 5.68
N ASP A 625 -28.90 17.07 6.71
CA ASP A 625 -27.87 18.09 6.65
C ASP A 625 -26.52 17.52 7.08
N VAL A 626 -25.44 18.00 6.45
CA VAL A 626 -24.08 17.54 6.70
C VAL A 626 -23.23 18.74 7.09
N THR A 627 -22.75 18.74 8.32
CA THR A 627 -21.91 19.82 8.86
C THR A 627 -20.56 19.30 9.32
N ALA A 628 -19.56 20.17 9.29
CA ALA A 628 -18.26 19.92 9.91
C ALA A 628 -18.25 20.61 11.28
N PRO A 629 -18.26 19.87 12.41
CA PRO A 629 -18.02 20.46 13.71
C PRO A 629 -16.68 21.22 13.75
N ASP A 630 -16.66 22.36 14.45
CA ASP A 630 -15.42 23.10 14.66
C ASP A 630 -14.49 22.29 15.58
N ILE A 631 -13.29 22.02 15.08
CA ILE A 631 -12.23 21.34 15.82
C ILE A 631 -11.21 22.40 16.23
N ASP A 632 -10.92 22.50 17.51
CA ASP A 632 -9.94 23.47 18.01
C ASP A 632 -8.49 23.09 17.62
N ALA A 633 -7.54 23.97 17.96
CA ALA A 633 -6.12 23.76 17.65
C ALA A 633 -5.51 22.53 18.36
N GLN A 634 -6.25 21.97 19.30
CA GLN A 634 -5.90 20.78 20.04
C GLN A 634 -6.65 19.55 19.50
N GLY A 635 -7.52 19.63 18.49
CA GLY A 635 -8.24 18.44 18.03
C GLY A 635 -9.44 18.07 18.91
N ARG A 636 -9.99 19.00 19.69
CA ARG A 636 -11.21 18.81 20.47
C ARG A 636 -12.40 19.48 19.79
N ALA A 637 -13.60 18.91 19.95
CA ALA A 637 -14.85 19.47 19.44
C ALA A 637 -16.01 19.19 20.39
N GLU A 638 -17.01 20.08 20.42
CA GLU A 638 -18.26 19.89 21.16
C GLU A 638 -19.45 20.05 20.21
N VAL A 639 -20.37 19.09 20.25
CA VAL A 639 -21.60 19.10 19.45
C VAL A 639 -22.80 18.97 20.38
N ARG A 640 -23.82 19.80 20.17
CA ARG A 640 -25.12 19.68 20.84
C ARG A 640 -26.17 19.19 19.85
N LEU A 641 -26.98 18.24 20.29
CA LEU A 641 -28.19 17.78 19.62
C LEU A 641 -29.40 18.19 20.45
N ALA A 642 -30.37 18.83 19.82
CA ALA A 642 -31.62 19.24 20.45
C ALA A 642 -32.59 18.05 20.59
N GLU A 643 -33.65 18.22 21.39
CA GLU A 643 -34.72 17.23 21.48
C GLU A 643 -35.35 16.99 20.10
N GLY A 644 -35.52 15.72 19.73
CA GLY A 644 -36.05 15.31 18.42
C GLY A 644 -35.02 15.25 17.29
N GLU A 645 -33.80 15.77 17.47
CA GLU A 645 -32.72 15.59 16.49
C GLU A 645 -32.13 14.18 16.57
N ARG A 646 -31.91 13.57 15.40
CA ARG A 646 -31.14 12.33 15.25
C ARG A 646 -29.92 12.61 14.41
N ALA A 647 -28.78 12.04 14.77
CA ALA A 647 -27.55 12.25 14.02
C ALA A 647 -26.66 11.01 13.93
N MET A 648 -25.69 11.09 13.04
CA MET A 648 -24.53 10.22 12.95
C MET A 648 -23.27 11.10 12.94
N LEU A 649 -22.24 10.69 13.69
CA LEU A 649 -20.93 11.33 13.65
C LEU A 649 -19.95 10.43 12.89
N LEU A 650 -19.37 10.96 11.82
CA LEU A 650 -18.22 10.37 11.16
C LEU A 650 -16.94 10.92 11.81
N VAL A 651 -16.04 10.03 12.21
CA VAL A 651 -14.72 10.35 12.76
C VAL A 651 -13.65 9.77 11.85
N SER A 652 -12.64 10.57 11.50
CA SER A 652 -11.49 10.09 10.75
C SER A 652 -10.21 10.82 11.17
N ALA A 653 -9.13 10.06 11.34
CA ALA A 653 -7.77 10.57 11.43
C ALA A 653 -7.23 10.78 10.01
N VAL A 654 -6.45 11.82 9.70
CA VAL A 654 -6.00 12.11 8.31
C VAL A 654 -4.58 12.66 8.20
N THR A 655 -3.71 12.24 9.11
CA THR A 655 -2.30 12.63 9.12
C THR A 655 -1.54 11.85 8.03
N PRO A 656 -0.84 12.53 7.10
CA PRO A 656 -0.04 11.85 6.07
C PRO A 656 1.23 11.20 6.66
N PHE A 657 1.90 10.36 5.86
CA PHE A 657 3.21 9.73 6.14
C PHE A 657 3.26 8.66 7.24
N THR A 658 2.24 8.56 8.08
CA THR A 658 2.11 7.51 9.11
C THR A 658 1.02 6.50 8.77
N THR A 659 1.23 5.27 9.22
CA THR A 659 0.22 4.19 9.24
C THR A 659 -0.19 3.81 10.65
N GLU A 660 0.31 4.51 11.67
CA GLU A 660 -0.11 4.29 13.03
C GLU A 660 -1.54 4.83 13.24
N PRO A 661 -2.42 4.04 13.91
CA PRO A 661 -3.75 4.50 14.23
C PRO A 661 -3.71 5.66 15.24
N ALA A 662 -4.70 6.54 15.16
CA ALA A 662 -4.84 7.64 16.09
C ALA A 662 -5.89 7.32 17.16
N GLN A 663 -5.59 7.69 18.40
CA GLN A 663 -6.51 7.54 19.52
C GLN A 663 -7.44 8.74 19.63
N TYR A 664 -8.71 8.47 19.97
CA TYR A 664 -9.65 9.50 20.36
C TYR A 664 -10.58 9.02 21.47
N ARG A 665 -11.24 9.97 22.10
CA ARG A 665 -12.26 9.76 23.12
C ARG A 665 -13.52 10.53 22.75
N ILE A 666 -14.67 9.90 22.98
CA ILE A 666 -15.97 10.54 22.90
C ILE A 666 -16.66 10.45 24.26
N GLU A 667 -17.20 11.56 24.73
CA GLU A 667 -18.07 11.63 25.88
C GLU A 667 -19.49 12.02 25.44
N LEU A 668 -20.47 11.18 25.77
CA LEU A 668 -21.89 11.41 25.54
C LEU A 668 -22.57 11.75 26.87
N ALA A 669 -22.93 13.03 27.04
CA ALA A 669 -23.61 13.55 28.22
C ALA A 669 -25.03 14.03 27.87
N GLN A 670 -25.98 13.91 28.81
CA GLN A 670 -27.31 14.51 28.62
C GLN A 670 -27.14 16.02 28.52
N ALA A 671 -27.73 16.65 27.51
CA ALA A 671 -27.70 18.11 27.44
C ALA A 671 -28.50 18.68 28.63
N GLU A 672 -27.89 19.60 29.39
CA GLU A 672 -28.60 20.31 30.46
C GLU A 672 -29.75 21.10 29.84
N VAL A 673 -30.97 20.84 30.30
CA VAL A 673 -32.13 21.68 30.01
C VAL A 673 -31.91 22.97 30.80
N LEU A 674 -31.37 24.01 30.16
CA LEU A 674 -31.34 25.34 30.75
C LEU A 674 -32.80 25.75 31.02
N PRO A 675 -33.17 26.09 32.27
CA PRO A 675 -34.52 26.55 32.56
C PRO A 675 -34.81 27.85 31.81
N PRO A 676 -36.07 28.08 31.40
CA PRO A 676 -36.48 29.15 30.50
C PRO A 676 -36.21 30.57 31.00
#